data_AF-A0A961IQT8-F1
#
_entry.id   AF-A0A961IQT8-F1
#
_cell.length_a   1.000
_cell.length_b   1.000
_cell.length_c   1.000
_cell.angle_alpha   90.00
_cell.angle_beta   90.00
_cell.angle_gamma   90.00
#
_symmetry.space_group_name_H-M   'P 1'
#
loop_
_entity.id
_entity.type
_entity.pdbx_description
1 polymer ?
#
loop_
_entity_poly.entity_id
_entity_poly.type
_entity_poly.pdbx_seq_one_letter_code
_entity_poly.pdbx_strand_id
1 'polypeptide(L)'
;MLGKLGLFSLILASAWFIKLAFDRQWINESGRIFTGLIIGYGILAGGIDMARRNYRILAPGVIGTGVAIVYISIFGAYYFYDLLGIQESFVFLVLLSIASAFFAVRGDSEPLYIFSLVGGLLAPLILSRGENSYRFLFSYMTIILVGYLLVSRFRAWRVAPFVLFTGVHLVFGAWLADRLQDSSPGFPLAFVGFLFAAFVLREVFLVARHRAPSADSVVLLAVNTAFAALWIVIVLAEFYPRFRAHGLLLLGAAVLLSDRYLARHWDQASELVRGYGQAQGYIFLMVLILTGLSFGTGGPTWILFGLSIAIALLLVGSLGGLKAPVIASVPVWILITPLVFFALPRNEHYVFLWNERFALAALGAVALAGAYLLNRSLERRWMRFFVYGALFYIVFASLLEVRNLVVDPHLRNLCYSYVLAGYAIVLLTIGFLRGSVSLRMAGIVIASVVVLKLYLYDVWTMSMLVRIIAFFSLGLALVLLSLFYQRLRPRLFPSSLLPVFLLLGLAWAFPSAGLSAESFSSTGYHFYKSLPASGLLAREAPPAYGVFELDDDVYRDGGGADLRIVLNGSRTLPYFTRPVHGTGIQGETRPEVIYSGLAQRRRIYVLRLDAPPDGARYTSVQVGSNQDYESGVHVSSGPDTDRLAGEGFHSLYSYGSDTERTTVPLHDGQARYVRLEFDSEHSFYFPAATYRSARETLEITQSVDPEEMETTRDPDLQASVYYFENARRRNIDRLVLRFQEERFDRTVEIQEFDADLKEYTGTSYGRISSRGTPDAPQSIPLEFSNGNAIKVYIYDEDNDPLTLIGFEAVSPREEVVFELPDPAVLPENSENEFRLYYGNEYARRPSYEIRDTYSSDLRHARLNLGPATPNEDFGYSIVEPPLSSWIIRVLFVLLLLGVSYPAYRVLARFAEHRAGSEAGQ
;
A
#
# COMPACT_ATOMS: atom_id res chain seq x y z
N MET A 1 -14.39 25.27 26.41
CA MET A 1 -13.38 24.32 25.88
C MET A 1 -13.89 22.89 25.96
N LEU A 2 -14.30 22.39 27.14
CA LEU A 2 -14.91 21.06 27.30
C LEU A 2 -16.05 20.76 26.30
N GLY A 3 -17.01 21.67 26.11
CA GLY A 3 -18.07 21.45 25.11
C GLY A 3 -17.58 21.37 23.66
N LYS A 4 -16.47 22.03 23.31
CA LYS A 4 -15.84 21.90 21.98
C LYS A 4 -15.17 20.54 21.81
N LEU A 5 -14.52 20.04 22.86
CA LEU A 5 -13.95 18.68 22.90
C LEU A 5 -15.06 17.63 22.83
N GLY A 6 -16.17 17.83 23.54
CA GLY A 6 -17.31 16.93 23.49
C GLY A 6 -17.96 16.86 22.10
N LEU A 7 -18.16 18.01 21.44
CA LEU A 7 -18.63 18.05 20.06
C LEU A 7 -17.66 17.35 19.10
N PHE A 8 -16.35 17.55 19.27
CA PHE A 8 -15.33 16.86 18.49
C PHE A 8 -15.40 15.33 18.67
N SER A 9 -15.58 14.85 19.90
CA SER A 9 -15.77 13.41 20.17
C SER A 9 -17.03 12.85 19.51
N LEU A 10 -18.14 13.60 19.50
CA LEU A 10 -19.36 13.19 18.82
C LEU A 10 -19.18 13.10 17.30
N ILE A 11 -18.45 14.05 16.70
CA ILE A 11 -18.12 14.01 15.26
C ILE A 11 -17.32 12.74 14.93
N LEU A 12 -16.32 12.39 15.76
CA LEU A 12 -15.55 11.16 15.59
C LEU A 12 -16.42 9.90 15.71
N ALA A 13 -17.33 9.86 16.69
CA ALA A 13 -18.29 8.77 16.82
C ALA A 13 -19.18 8.62 15.57
N SER A 14 -19.70 9.74 15.03
CA SER A 14 -20.48 9.73 13.79
C SER A 14 -19.65 9.26 12.59
N ALA A 15 -18.39 9.66 12.49
CA ALA A 15 -17.51 9.23 11.40
C ALA A 15 -17.25 7.70 11.44
N TRP A 16 -17.00 7.13 12.63
CA TRP A 16 -16.89 5.67 12.76
C TRP A 16 -18.21 4.96 12.55
N PHE A 17 -19.35 5.55 12.91
CA PHE A 17 -20.66 4.99 12.61
C PHE A 17 -20.93 4.93 11.10
N ILE A 18 -20.57 5.99 10.36
CA ILE A 18 -20.62 5.97 8.89
C ILE A 18 -19.67 4.90 8.35
N LYS A 19 -18.45 4.77 8.89
CA LYS A 19 -17.54 3.69 8.50
C LYS A 19 -18.15 2.31 8.79
N LEU A 20 -18.78 2.12 9.94
CA LEU A 20 -19.47 0.87 10.28
C LEU A 20 -20.58 0.57 9.28
N ALA A 21 -21.38 1.58 8.90
CA ALA A 21 -22.40 1.45 7.88
C ALA A 21 -21.82 1.08 6.50
N PHE A 22 -20.63 1.58 6.15
CA PHE A 22 -19.94 1.21 4.92
C PHE A 22 -19.34 -0.20 4.99
N ASP A 23 -18.68 -0.55 6.09
CA ASP A 23 -18.09 -1.87 6.31
C ASP A 23 -19.18 -2.96 6.31
N ARG A 24 -20.38 -2.65 6.83
CA ARG A 24 -21.56 -3.54 6.87
C ARG A 24 -22.45 -3.45 5.62
N GLN A 25 -22.03 -2.69 4.59
CA GLN A 25 -22.80 -2.52 3.35
C GLN A 25 -24.23 -1.99 3.56
N TRP A 26 -24.48 -1.15 4.57
CA TRP A 26 -25.80 -0.50 4.73
C TRP A 26 -26.05 0.58 3.67
N ILE A 27 -25.00 1.07 3.04
CA ILE A 27 -25.03 2.03 1.93
C ILE A 27 -24.20 1.45 0.80
N ASN A 28 -24.78 1.34 -0.40
CA ASN A 28 -24.06 0.86 -1.58
C ASN A 28 -22.92 1.78 -2.01
N GLU A 29 -22.02 1.25 -2.80
CA GLU A 29 -20.81 1.95 -3.26
C GLU A 29 -21.14 3.29 -3.93
N SER A 30 -22.12 3.30 -4.83
CA SER A 30 -22.60 4.52 -5.49
C SER A 30 -23.14 5.56 -4.49
N GLY A 31 -23.92 5.13 -3.49
CA GLY A 31 -24.54 5.97 -2.46
C GLY A 31 -23.50 6.61 -1.55
N ARG A 32 -22.39 5.93 -1.29
CA ARG A 32 -21.23 6.50 -0.59
C ARG A 32 -20.63 7.65 -1.38
N ILE A 33 -20.51 7.50 -2.70
CA ILE A 33 -20.02 8.56 -3.58
C ILE A 33 -21.03 9.70 -3.69
N PHE A 34 -22.32 9.40 -3.85
CA PHE A 34 -23.38 10.40 -3.90
C PHE A 34 -23.44 11.27 -2.65
N THR A 35 -23.42 10.65 -1.47
CA THR A 35 -23.40 11.37 -0.19
C THR A 35 -22.15 12.22 -0.07
N GLY A 36 -20.98 11.70 -0.46
CA GLY A 36 -19.73 12.46 -0.54
C GLY A 36 -19.83 13.69 -1.44
N LEU A 37 -20.34 13.55 -2.67
CA LEU A 37 -20.53 14.66 -3.61
C LEU A 37 -21.52 15.71 -3.08
N ILE A 38 -22.66 15.29 -2.55
CA ILE A 38 -23.68 16.21 -2.00
C ILE A 38 -23.11 16.97 -0.80
N ILE A 39 -22.43 16.30 0.12
CA ILE A 39 -21.79 16.93 1.28
C ILE A 39 -20.69 17.90 0.82
N GLY A 40 -19.83 17.47 -0.10
CA GLY A 40 -18.73 18.28 -0.62
C GLY A 40 -19.20 19.56 -1.31
N TYR A 41 -20.13 19.45 -2.26
CA TYR A 41 -20.72 20.60 -2.93
C TYR A 41 -21.59 21.45 -2.00
N GLY A 42 -22.27 20.83 -1.02
CA GLY A 42 -23.05 21.54 0.00
C GLY A 42 -22.16 22.41 0.89
N ILE A 43 -21.03 21.88 1.36
CA ILE A 43 -20.03 22.63 2.12
C ILE A 43 -19.42 23.74 1.26
N LEU A 44 -19.09 23.44 0.00
CA LEU A 44 -18.58 24.43 -0.95
C LEU A 44 -19.57 25.59 -1.15
N ALA A 45 -20.85 25.27 -1.38
CA ALA A 45 -21.93 26.26 -1.51
C ALA A 45 -22.12 27.08 -0.23
N GLY A 46 -22.07 26.43 0.95
CA GLY A 46 -22.08 27.11 2.25
C GLY A 46 -20.90 28.06 2.42
N GLY A 47 -19.71 27.68 1.95
CA GLY A 47 -18.53 28.54 1.91
C GLY A 47 -18.70 29.75 0.99
N ILE A 48 -19.33 29.58 -0.18
CA ILE A 48 -19.68 30.70 -1.07
C ILE A 48 -20.70 31.63 -0.41
N ASP A 49 -21.71 31.10 0.30
CA ASP A 49 -22.66 31.93 1.05
C ASP A 49 -21.98 32.69 2.19
N MET A 50 -21.04 32.06 2.90
CA MET A 50 -20.22 32.76 3.89
C MET A 50 -19.37 33.88 3.25
N ALA A 51 -18.84 33.65 2.04
CA ALA A 51 -18.15 34.70 1.29
C ALA A 51 -19.11 35.85 0.95
N ARG A 52 -20.37 35.58 0.58
CA ARG A 52 -21.39 36.64 0.37
C ARG A 52 -21.63 37.47 1.62
N ARG A 53 -21.61 36.84 2.79
CA ARG A 53 -21.78 37.48 4.11
C ARG A 53 -20.49 38.11 4.67
N ASN A 54 -19.43 38.22 3.86
CA ASN A 54 -18.16 38.88 4.20
C ASN A 54 -17.31 38.16 5.28
N TYR A 55 -17.47 36.84 5.45
CA TYR A 55 -16.60 36.04 6.33
C TYR A 55 -15.23 35.75 5.67
N ARG A 56 -14.33 36.72 5.72
CA ARG A 56 -13.07 36.75 4.94
C ARG A 56 -12.08 35.61 5.20
N ILE A 57 -12.01 35.12 6.44
CA ILE A 57 -11.03 34.11 6.85
C ILE A 57 -11.61 32.70 6.75
N LEU A 58 -12.88 32.54 7.18
CA LEU A 58 -13.52 31.24 7.26
C LEU A 58 -13.96 30.73 5.88
N ALA A 59 -14.47 31.61 5.01
CA ALA A 59 -15.07 31.20 3.75
C ALA A 59 -14.10 30.42 2.83
N PRO A 60 -12.85 30.86 2.57
CA PRO A 60 -11.93 30.08 1.74
C PRO A 60 -11.60 28.70 2.29
N GLY A 61 -11.47 28.57 3.62
CA GLY A 61 -11.21 27.28 4.26
C GLY A 61 -12.39 26.32 4.11
N VAL A 62 -13.62 26.82 4.23
CA VAL A 62 -14.84 26.03 4.02
C VAL A 62 -14.98 25.61 2.55
N ILE A 63 -14.74 26.53 1.60
CA ILE A 63 -14.75 26.21 0.16
C ILE A 63 -13.70 25.12 -0.15
N GLY A 64 -12.47 25.29 0.35
CA GLY A 64 -11.40 24.32 0.18
C GLY A 64 -11.71 22.95 0.80
N THR A 65 -12.41 22.92 1.94
CA THR A 65 -12.88 21.68 2.56
C THR A 65 -13.90 20.97 1.67
N GLY A 66 -14.86 21.71 1.10
CA GLY A 66 -15.82 21.15 0.15
C GLY A 66 -15.13 20.56 -1.09
N VAL A 67 -14.16 21.28 -1.67
CA VAL A 67 -13.34 20.80 -2.79
C VAL A 67 -12.60 19.51 -2.42
N ALA A 68 -11.98 19.44 -1.24
CA ALA A 68 -11.27 18.24 -0.78
C ALA A 68 -12.20 17.02 -0.63
N ILE A 69 -13.43 17.21 -0.15
CA ILE A 69 -14.41 16.12 -0.03
C ILE A 69 -14.85 15.63 -1.41
N VAL A 70 -15.09 16.54 -2.37
CA VAL A 70 -15.40 16.14 -3.76
C VAL A 70 -14.23 15.39 -4.37
N TYR A 71 -12.99 15.83 -4.11
CA TYR A 71 -11.78 15.16 -4.57
C TYR A 71 -11.69 13.72 -4.05
N ILE A 72 -11.84 13.51 -2.74
CA ILE A 72 -11.83 12.18 -2.10
C ILE A 72 -12.98 11.32 -2.62
N SER A 73 -14.14 11.92 -2.93
CA SER A 73 -15.29 11.18 -3.49
C SER A 73 -15.01 10.67 -4.91
N ILE A 74 -14.40 11.49 -5.77
CA ILE A 74 -14.00 11.06 -7.12
C ILE A 74 -12.92 9.98 -7.03
N PHE A 75 -11.92 10.17 -6.18
CA PHE A 75 -10.89 9.16 -5.94
C PHE A 75 -11.52 7.85 -5.45
N GLY A 76 -12.40 7.90 -4.45
CA GLY A 76 -13.04 6.70 -3.93
C GLY A 76 -13.91 6.00 -4.97
N ALA A 77 -14.56 6.76 -5.86
CA ALA A 77 -15.33 6.21 -6.97
C ALA A 77 -14.44 5.39 -7.93
N TYR A 78 -13.22 5.84 -8.18
CA TYR A 78 -12.23 5.08 -8.96
C TYR A 78 -11.61 3.93 -8.17
N TYR A 79 -10.93 4.25 -7.06
CA TYR A 79 -10.01 3.34 -6.40
C TYR A 79 -10.69 2.27 -5.54
N PHE A 80 -11.81 2.60 -4.87
CA PHE A 80 -12.46 1.62 -3.97
C PHE A 80 -13.62 0.89 -4.61
N TYR A 81 -14.23 1.46 -5.65
CA TYR A 81 -15.55 1.04 -6.14
C TYR A 81 -15.64 0.86 -7.65
N ASP A 82 -14.58 1.16 -8.42
CA ASP A 82 -14.56 1.00 -9.90
C ASP A 82 -15.76 1.65 -10.63
N LEU A 83 -16.38 2.68 -10.03
CA LEU A 83 -17.55 3.39 -10.55
C LEU A 83 -17.18 4.41 -11.64
N LEU A 84 -15.94 4.89 -11.64
CA LEU A 84 -15.40 5.80 -12.63
C LEU A 84 -14.10 5.23 -13.20
N GLY A 85 -13.93 5.36 -14.52
CA GLY A 85 -12.66 5.00 -15.17
C GLY A 85 -11.52 5.95 -14.77
N ILE A 86 -10.27 5.53 -15.03
CA ILE A 86 -9.08 6.35 -14.77
C ILE A 86 -9.12 7.68 -15.54
N GLN A 87 -9.50 7.64 -16.82
CA GLN A 87 -9.56 8.83 -17.69
C GLN A 87 -10.63 9.81 -17.19
N GLU A 88 -11.81 9.31 -16.83
CA GLU A 88 -12.92 10.11 -16.32
C GLU A 88 -12.56 10.80 -15.01
N SER A 89 -11.99 10.04 -14.08
CA SER A 89 -11.54 10.53 -12.77
C SER A 89 -10.46 11.58 -12.93
N PHE A 90 -9.49 11.35 -13.82
CA PHE A 90 -8.43 12.32 -14.11
C PHE A 90 -9.01 13.63 -14.63
N VAL A 91 -9.94 13.58 -15.60
CA VAL A 91 -10.60 14.77 -16.14
C VAL A 91 -11.38 15.51 -15.04
N PHE A 92 -12.14 14.81 -14.20
CA PHE A 92 -12.91 15.44 -13.13
C PHE A 92 -12.02 16.11 -12.08
N LEU A 93 -10.93 15.47 -11.65
CA LEU A 93 -9.98 16.04 -10.70
C LEU A 93 -9.25 17.26 -11.29
N VAL A 94 -8.89 17.22 -12.58
CA VAL A 94 -8.28 18.36 -13.29
C VAL A 94 -9.27 19.53 -13.40
N LEU A 95 -10.51 19.28 -13.82
CA LEU A 95 -11.56 20.30 -13.92
C LEU A 95 -11.84 20.95 -12.56
N LEU A 96 -11.94 20.14 -11.51
CA LEU A 96 -12.14 20.62 -10.14
C LEU A 96 -10.95 21.48 -9.67
N SER A 97 -9.72 21.09 -10.01
CA SER A 97 -8.51 21.85 -9.70
C SER A 97 -8.47 23.18 -10.45
N ILE A 98 -8.77 23.19 -11.74
CA ILE A 98 -8.85 24.43 -12.56
C ILE A 98 -9.92 25.37 -12.01
N ALA A 99 -11.12 24.86 -11.70
CA ALA A 99 -12.20 25.65 -11.12
C ALA A 99 -11.78 26.27 -9.77
N SER A 100 -11.11 25.48 -8.92
CA SER A 100 -10.63 25.93 -7.61
C SER A 100 -9.53 26.99 -7.73
N ALA A 101 -8.56 26.80 -8.64
CA ALA A 101 -7.55 27.81 -8.95
C ALA A 101 -8.18 29.11 -9.47
N PHE A 102 -9.16 29.01 -10.37
CA PHE A 102 -9.87 30.15 -10.91
C PHE A 102 -10.59 30.95 -9.81
N PHE A 103 -11.32 30.26 -8.93
CA PHE A 103 -11.96 30.90 -7.77
C PHE A 103 -10.95 31.56 -6.84
N ALA A 104 -9.81 30.91 -6.59
CA ALA A 104 -8.75 31.44 -5.75
C ALA A 104 -8.12 32.73 -6.32
N VAL A 105 -7.81 32.73 -7.62
CA VAL A 105 -7.25 33.89 -8.31
C VAL A 105 -8.27 35.03 -8.36
N ARG A 106 -9.55 34.74 -8.59
CA ARG A 106 -10.59 35.77 -8.64
C ARG A 106 -10.89 36.36 -7.28
N GLY A 107 -10.93 35.53 -6.24
CA GLY A 107 -11.17 35.92 -4.85
C GLY A 107 -9.93 36.40 -4.08
N ASP A 108 -8.77 36.48 -4.74
CA ASP A 108 -7.47 36.79 -4.11
C ASP A 108 -7.22 35.95 -2.84
N SER A 109 -7.48 34.65 -2.95
CA SER A 109 -7.46 33.72 -1.83
C SER A 109 -6.35 32.70 -2.00
N GLU A 110 -5.20 33.01 -1.41
CA GLU A 110 -4.05 32.10 -1.36
C GLU A 110 -4.39 30.73 -0.73
N PRO A 111 -5.16 30.63 0.39
CA PRO A 111 -5.53 29.34 0.95
C PRO A 111 -6.33 28.46 -0.02
N LEU A 112 -7.26 29.04 -0.79
CA LEU A 112 -8.04 28.29 -1.77
C LEU A 112 -7.18 27.81 -2.94
N TYR A 113 -6.16 28.59 -3.33
CA TYR A 113 -5.21 28.17 -4.35
C TYR A 113 -4.33 27.01 -3.87
N ILE A 114 -3.95 27.00 -2.59
CA ILE A 114 -3.20 25.89 -1.97
C ILE A 114 -3.99 24.57 -2.11
N PHE A 115 -5.30 24.57 -1.85
CA PHE A 115 -6.14 23.38 -2.07
C PHE A 115 -6.12 22.91 -3.53
N SER A 116 -6.17 23.85 -4.49
CA SER A 116 -6.05 23.53 -5.91
C SER A 116 -4.69 22.95 -6.28
N LEU A 117 -3.60 23.48 -5.73
CA LEU A 117 -2.24 22.96 -5.98
C LEU A 117 -2.08 21.55 -5.44
N VAL A 118 -2.51 21.32 -4.20
CA VAL A 118 -2.45 19.99 -3.56
C VAL A 118 -3.28 19.00 -4.35
N GLY A 119 -4.52 19.34 -4.71
CA GLY A 119 -5.37 18.50 -5.54
C GLY A 119 -4.78 18.25 -6.93
N GLY A 120 -4.25 19.27 -7.60
CA GLY A 120 -3.61 19.11 -8.91
C GLY A 120 -2.42 18.16 -8.83
N LEU A 121 -1.49 18.38 -7.91
CA LEU A 121 -0.31 17.53 -7.76
C LEU A 121 -0.65 16.10 -7.39
N LEU A 122 -1.68 15.87 -6.56
CA LEU A 122 -2.08 14.54 -6.13
C LEU A 122 -2.79 13.73 -7.23
N ALA A 123 -3.37 14.37 -8.26
CA ALA A 123 -4.24 13.69 -9.22
C ALA A 123 -3.57 12.52 -9.94
N PRO A 124 -2.38 12.67 -10.54
CA PRO A 124 -1.70 11.54 -11.18
C PRO A 124 -1.18 10.51 -10.18
N LEU A 125 -0.86 10.88 -8.94
CA LEU A 125 -0.38 9.92 -7.93
C LEU A 125 -1.50 9.02 -7.43
N ILE A 126 -2.64 9.64 -7.13
CA ILE A 126 -3.82 8.98 -6.58
C ILE A 126 -4.50 8.08 -7.62
N LEU A 127 -4.36 8.41 -8.91
CA LEU A 127 -4.91 7.61 -10.01
C LEU A 127 -3.89 6.64 -10.64
N SER A 128 -2.64 6.63 -10.15
CA SER A 128 -1.57 5.78 -10.68
C SER A 128 -1.96 4.29 -10.62
N ARG A 129 -1.54 3.52 -11.63
CA ARG A 129 -1.67 2.06 -11.69
C ARG A 129 -0.35 1.33 -11.38
N GLY A 130 0.62 2.04 -10.79
CA GLY A 130 1.98 1.52 -10.57
C GLY A 130 2.84 1.48 -11.84
N GLU A 131 2.36 2.04 -12.96
CA GLU A 131 3.13 2.13 -14.21
C GLU A 131 4.18 3.26 -14.12
N ASN A 132 5.38 3.03 -14.64
CA ASN A 132 6.45 4.04 -14.66
C ASN A 132 6.27 5.08 -15.79
N SER A 133 5.11 5.75 -15.87
CA SER A 133 4.83 6.79 -16.86
C SER A 133 5.43 8.16 -16.50
N TYR A 134 6.72 8.17 -16.13
CA TYR A 134 7.40 9.36 -15.59
C TYR A 134 7.42 10.55 -16.57
N ARG A 135 7.40 10.28 -17.89
CA ARG A 135 7.28 11.30 -18.94
C ARG A 135 5.99 12.09 -18.84
N PHE A 136 4.87 11.39 -18.63
CA PHE A 136 3.56 11.99 -18.41
C PHE A 136 3.56 12.76 -17.09
N LEU A 137 4.05 12.15 -16.00
CA LEU A 137 4.08 12.76 -14.67
C LEU A 137 4.84 14.10 -14.66
N PHE A 138 6.06 14.16 -15.21
CA PHE A 138 6.84 15.40 -15.19
C PHE A 138 6.31 16.42 -16.18
N SER A 139 5.75 16.00 -17.32
CA SER A 139 5.06 16.90 -18.25
C SER A 139 3.85 17.55 -17.57
N TYR A 140 3.08 16.76 -16.83
CA TYR A 140 1.94 17.22 -16.06
C TYR A 140 2.35 18.21 -14.95
N MET A 141 3.37 17.87 -14.16
CA MET A 141 3.90 18.76 -13.12
C MET A 141 4.46 20.05 -13.72
N THR A 142 5.08 19.98 -14.89
CA THR A 142 5.54 21.13 -15.68
C THR A 142 4.37 22.04 -16.04
N ILE A 143 3.22 21.49 -16.48
CA ILE A 143 2.01 22.27 -16.75
C ILE A 143 1.51 22.98 -15.49
N ILE A 144 1.49 22.30 -14.33
CA ILE A 144 1.12 22.92 -13.05
C ILE A 144 2.08 24.06 -12.69
N LEU A 145 3.39 23.85 -12.85
CA LEU A 145 4.42 24.87 -12.60
C LEU A 145 4.25 26.08 -13.52
N VAL A 146 4.03 25.87 -14.82
CA VAL A 146 3.73 26.94 -15.78
C VAL A 146 2.45 27.67 -15.39
N GLY A 147 1.39 26.95 -15.03
CA GLY A 147 0.14 27.53 -14.54
C GLY A 147 0.36 28.44 -13.33
N TYR A 148 1.14 27.98 -12.35
CA TYR A 148 1.51 28.81 -11.21
C TYR A 148 2.38 30.01 -11.61
N LEU A 149 3.34 29.86 -12.52
CA LEU A 149 4.14 30.97 -13.01
C LEU A 149 3.28 32.05 -13.65
N LEU A 150 2.28 31.66 -14.44
CA LEU A 150 1.29 32.58 -15.03
C LEU A 150 0.51 33.32 -13.93
N VAL A 151 0.03 32.60 -12.92
CA VAL A 151 -0.67 33.20 -11.76
C VAL A 151 0.24 34.15 -10.98
N SER A 152 1.52 33.80 -10.81
CA SER A 152 2.48 34.59 -10.03
C SER A 152 2.78 35.97 -10.63
N ARG A 153 2.54 36.16 -11.94
CA ARG A 153 2.58 37.48 -12.59
C ARG A 153 1.51 38.43 -12.05
N PHE A 154 0.36 37.89 -11.64
CA PHE A 154 -0.78 38.66 -11.15
C PHE A 154 -0.89 38.63 -9.63
N ARG A 155 -0.46 37.56 -8.96
CA ARG A 155 -0.61 37.33 -7.53
C ARG A 155 0.73 37.05 -6.86
N ALA A 156 1.11 37.87 -5.89
CA ALA A 156 2.37 37.76 -5.16
C ALA A 156 2.16 37.08 -3.79
N TRP A 157 1.64 35.87 -3.86
CA TRP A 157 1.38 34.99 -2.71
C TRP A 157 2.68 34.44 -2.11
N ARG A 158 2.71 34.25 -0.78
CA ARG A 158 3.94 33.95 0.00
C ARG A 158 4.12 32.46 0.30
N VAL A 159 3.04 31.77 0.64
CA VAL A 159 2.98 30.37 1.07
C VAL A 159 2.79 29.41 -0.12
N ALA A 160 1.95 29.76 -1.10
CA ALA A 160 1.71 28.96 -2.31
C ALA A 160 2.99 28.43 -3.01
N PRO A 161 4.07 29.21 -3.23
CA PRO A 161 5.29 28.69 -3.85
C PRO A 161 5.97 27.60 -3.03
N PHE A 162 5.94 27.67 -1.69
CA PHE A 162 6.52 26.62 -0.85
C PHE A 162 5.72 25.34 -0.92
N VAL A 163 4.39 25.43 -0.95
CA VAL A 163 3.53 24.24 -1.12
C VAL A 163 3.81 23.57 -2.47
N LEU A 164 3.88 24.35 -3.55
CA LEU A 164 4.21 23.83 -4.87
C LEU A 164 5.62 23.23 -4.90
N PHE A 165 6.62 23.93 -4.33
CA PHE A 165 7.99 23.46 -4.21
C PHE A 165 8.05 22.11 -3.50
N THR A 166 7.50 22.03 -2.29
CA THR A 166 7.48 20.82 -1.48
C THR A 166 6.75 19.70 -2.19
N GLY A 167 5.54 19.95 -2.71
CA GLY A 167 4.75 18.92 -3.39
C GLY A 167 5.47 18.35 -4.61
N VAL A 168 6.01 19.20 -5.48
CA VAL A 168 6.76 18.76 -6.67
C VAL A 168 7.99 17.94 -6.28
N HIS A 169 8.75 18.38 -5.26
CA HIS A 169 9.96 17.69 -4.83
C HIS A 169 9.66 16.35 -4.13
N LEU A 170 8.56 16.27 -3.38
CA LEU A 170 8.10 15.01 -2.78
C LEU A 170 7.70 14.00 -3.85
N VAL A 171 6.91 14.43 -4.84
CA VAL A 171 6.49 13.56 -5.95
C VAL A 171 7.70 13.08 -6.76
N PHE A 172 8.61 13.99 -7.11
CA PHE A 172 9.84 13.64 -7.83
C PHE A 172 10.74 12.71 -7.01
N GLY A 173 10.92 12.99 -5.71
CA GLY A 173 11.73 12.17 -4.82
C GLY A 173 11.16 10.77 -4.58
N ALA A 174 9.83 10.64 -4.47
CA ALA A 174 9.16 9.36 -4.36
C ALA A 174 9.35 8.51 -5.62
N TRP A 175 9.14 9.10 -6.80
CA TRP A 175 9.44 8.45 -8.07
C TRP A 175 10.92 8.03 -8.16
N LEU A 176 11.83 8.92 -7.79
CA LEU A 176 13.28 8.69 -7.87
C LEU A 176 13.74 7.53 -6.98
N ALA A 177 13.14 7.37 -5.79
CA ALA A 177 13.54 6.34 -4.85
C ALA A 177 13.30 4.92 -5.39
N ASP A 178 12.21 4.73 -6.14
CA ASP A 178 11.74 3.40 -6.52
C ASP A 178 11.88 3.09 -8.01
N ARG A 179 11.90 4.11 -8.89
CA ARG A 179 11.75 3.95 -10.35
C ARG A 179 12.86 4.60 -11.18
N LEU A 180 13.91 5.13 -10.54
CA LEU A 180 15.00 5.81 -11.25
C LEU A 180 15.73 4.86 -12.22
N GLN A 181 15.93 3.60 -11.83
CA GLN A 181 16.68 2.61 -12.61
C GLN A 181 15.98 2.26 -13.93
N ASP A 182 14.65 2.30 -13.95
CA ASP A 182 13.81 1.99 -15.11
C ASP A 182 13.56 3.22 -16.00
N SER A 183 14.48 4.19 -16.01
CA SER A 183 14.30 5.46 -16.73
C SER A 183 15.53 5.87 -17.52
N SER A 184 15.35 6.79 -18.47
CA SER A 184 16.48 7.44 -19.13
C SER A 184 16.97 8.66 -18.33
N PRO A 185 18.29 8.93 -18.25
CA PRO A 185 18.84 10.03 -17.44
C PRO A 185 18.46 11.43 -17.93
N GLY A 186 18.23 11.59 -19.24
CA GLY A 186 18.07 12.91 -19.86
C GLY A 186 16.82 13.66 -19.41
N PHE A 187 15.69 12.96 -19.29
CA PHE A 187 14.40 13.58 -19.01
C PHE A 187 14.22 14.00 -17.54
N PRO A 188 14.63 13.20 -16.52
CA PRO A 188 14.72 13.65 -15.13
C PRO A 188 15.67 14.84 -14.95
N LEU A 189 16.85 14.83 -15.58
CA LEU A 189 17.79 15.96 -15.52
C LEU A 189 17.19 17.24 -16.13
N ALA A 190 16.52 17.12 -17.28
CA ALA A 190 15.83 18.25 -17.91
C ALA A 190 14.72 18.80 -17.00
N PHE A 191 13.95 17.92 -16.34
CA PHE A 191 12.93 18.32 -15.38
C PHE A 191 13.52 19.04 -14.16
N VAL A 192 14.58 18.51 -13.54
CA VAL A 192 15.28 19.18 -12.41
C VAL A 192 15.80 20.56 -12.81
N GLY A 193 16.37 20.69 -14.02
CA GLY A 193 16.78 21.97 -14.57
C GLY A 193 15.62 22.94 -14.76
N PHE A 194 14.48 22.46 -15.25
CA PHE A 194 13.26 23.25 -15.38
C PHE A 194 12.70 23.69 -14.02
N LEU A 195 12.68 22.81 -13.02
CA LEU A 195 12.26 23.15 -11.64
C LEU A 195 13.10 24.31 -11.10
N PHE A 196 14.43 24.16 -11.19
CA PHE A 196 15.34 25.19 -10.73
C PHE A 196 15.05 26.54 -11.42
N ALA A 197 14.95 26.53 -12.75
CA ALA A 197 14.69 27.73 -13.54
C ALA A 197 13.32 28.35 -13.25
N ALA A 198 12.28 27.55 -13.04
CA ALA A 198 10.93 28.01 -12.75
C ALA A 198 10.88 28.81 -11.43
N PHE A 199 11.47 28.30 -10.35
CA PHE A 199 11.49 29.01 -9.07
C PHE A 199 12.35 30.28 -9.11
N VAL A 200 13.44 30.30 -9.90
CA VAL A 200 14.20 31.53 -10.16
C VAL A 200 13.34 32.54 -10.94
N LEU A 201 12.64 32.10 -11.99
CA LEU A 201 11.81 32.96 -12.84
C LEU A 201 10.63 33.59 -12.07
N ARG A 202 10.05 32.87 -11.11
CA ARG A 202 9.03 33.40 -10.19
C ARG A 202 9.54 34.65 -9.46
N GLU A 203 10.78 34.65 -9.01
CA GLU A 203 11.35 35.81 -8.30
C GLU A 203 11.55 36.97 -9.25
N VAL A 204 12.00 36.72 -10.49
CA VAL A 204 12.10 37.75 -11.54
C VAL A 204 10.76 38.46 -11.74
N PHE A 205 9.63 37.73 -11.75
CA PHE A 205 8.30 38.36 -11.85
C PHE A 205 7.94 39.21 -10.64
N LEU A 206 8.39 38.87 -9.44
CA LEU A 206 8.20 39.71 -8.25
C LEU A 206 9.03 41.00 -8.32
N VAL A 207 10.26 40.90 -8.84
CA VAL A 207 11.14 42.05 -9.05
C VAL A 207 10.53 43.04 -10.05
N ALA A 208 9.99 42.52 -11.15
CA ALA A 208 9.32 43.33 -12.18
C ALA A 208 8.12 44.13 -11.63
N ARG A 209 7.58 43.76 -10.47
CA ARG A 209 6.49 44.48 -9.78
C ARG A 209 6.96 45.39 -8.65
N HIS A 210 8.26 45.72 -8.61
CA HIS A 210 8.90 46.59 -7.60
C HIS A 210 8.66 46.14 -6.15
N ARG A 211 8.51 44.84 -5.91
CA ARG A 211 8.46 44.30 -4.55
C ARG A 211 9.87 43.95 -4.10
N ALA A 212 10.27 44.47 -2.93
CA ALA A 212 11.53 44.09 -2.32
C ALA A 212 11.51 42.57 -2.02
N PRO A 213 12.63 41.85 -2.23
CA PRO A 213 12.72 40.45 -1.88
C PRO A 213 12.48 40.27 -0.38
N SER A 214 11.58 39.33 -0.07
CA SER A 214 11.25 38.98 1.30
C SER A 214 12.22 37.90 1.81
N ALA A 215 12.35 37.77 3.14
CA ALA A 215 13.08 36.66 3.74
C ALA A 215 12.60 35.29 3.21
N ASP A 216 11.32 35.18 2.84
CA ASP A 216 10.74 33.98 2.26
C ASP A 216 11.33 33.66 0.87
N SER A 217 11.52 34.66 0.01
CA SER A 217 12.16 34.49 -1.31
C SER A 217 13.58 33.95 -1.18
N VAL A 218 14.33 34.46 -0.19
CA VAL A 218 15.69 34.02 0.15
C VAL A 218 15.69 32.54 0.53
N VAL A 219 14.77 32.14 1.42
CA VAL A 219 14.64 30.75 1.86
C VAL A 219 14.26 29.85 0.69
N LEU A 220 13.26 30.23 -0.12
CA LEU A 220 12.77 29.44 -1.25
C LEU A 220 13.88 29.16 -2.28
N LEU A 221 14.65 30.18 -2.64
CA LEU A 221 15.75 30.03 -3.59
C LEU A 221 16.92 29.22 -3.01
N ALA A 222 17.22 29.38 -1.72
CA ALA A 222 18.24 28.59 -1.05
C ALA A 222 17.89 27.10 -1.02
N VAL A 223 16.64 26.76 -0.67
CA VAL A 223 16.19 25.35 -0.70
C VAL A 223 16.11 24.83 -2.13
N ASN A 224 15.72 25.65 -3.11
CA ASN A 224 15.71 25.28 -4.52
C ASN A 224 17.10 24.90 -5.03
N THR A 225 18.13 25.68 -4.70
CA THR A 225 19.52 25.35 -5.03
C THR A 225 19.98 24.05 -4.35
N ALA A 226 19.66 23.87 -3.06
CA ALA A 226 20.06 22.68 -2.32
C ALA A 226 19.41 21.39 -2.88
N PHE A 227 18.12 21.43 -3.19
CA PHE A 227 17.42 20.28 -3.76
C PHE A 227 17.82 20.00 -5.22
N ALA A 228 18.04 21.04 -6.04
CA ALA A 228 18.58 20.84 -7.39
C ALA A 228 19.96 20.15 -7.34
N ALA A 229 20.82 20.54 -6.39
CA ALA A 229 22.12 19.89 -6.18
C ALA A 229 21.95 18.42 -5.77
N LEU A 230 21.06 18.15 -4.80
CA LEU A 230 20.75 16.81 -4.33
C LEU A 230 20.27 15.90 -5.47
N TRP A 231 19.28 16.33 -6.25
CA TRP A 231 18.71 15.55 -7.34
C TRP A 231 19.70 15.30 -8.46
N ILE A 232 20.47 16.30 -8.88
CA ILE A 232 21.52 16.13 -9.89
C ILE A 232 22.55 15.10 -9.42
N VAL A 233 22.97 15.15 -8.15
CA VAL A 233 23.93 14.18 -7.60
C VAL A 233 23.35 12.77 -7.61
N ILE A 234 22.10 12.57 -7.21
CA ILE A 234 21.49 11.23 -7.17
C ILE A 234 21.26 10.68 -8.59
N VAL A 235 20.71 11.47 -9.52
CA VAL A 235 20.49 11.01 -10.90
C VAL A 235 21.81 10.69 -11.60
N LEU A 236 22.82 11.57 -11.48
CA LEU A 236 24.15 11.28 -12.01
C LEU A 236 24.84 10.15 -11.24
N ALA A 237 24.46 9.90 -9.99
CA ALA A 237 25.02 8.81 -9.23
C ALA A 237 24.67 7.44 -9.78
N GLU A 238 23.46 7.30 -10.30
CA GLU A 238 22.95 6.09 -10.91
C GLU A 238 23.55 5.89 -12.30
N PHE A 239 23.37 6.86 -13.19
CA PHE A 239 23.69 6.68 -14.62
C PHE A 239 25.14 7.04 -14.99
N TYR A 240 25.72 8.06 -14.34
CA TYR A 240 27.02 8.62 -14.71
C TYR A 240 27.89 8.98 -13.48
N PRO A 241 28.29 8.00 -12.64
CA PRO A 241 28.89 8.27 -11.32
C PRO A 241 30.10 9.21 -11.33
N ARG A 242 30.90 9.20 -12.41
CA ARG A 242 32.09 10.05 -12.59
C ARG A 242 31.75 11.51 -12.89
N PHE A 243 30.52 11.79 -13.33
CA PHE A 243 30.08 13.13 -13.73
C PHE A 243 29.33 13.89 -12.63
N ARG A 244 29.12 13.31 -11.44
CA ARG A 244 28.44 13.98 -10.29
C ARG A 244 29.00 15.37 -9.99
N ALA A 245 30.33 15.53 -10.00
CA ALA A 245 30.99 16.81 -9.76
C ALA A 245 30.75 17.84 -10.88
N HIS A 246 30.66 17.39 -12.13
CA HIS A 246 30.39 18.25 -13.29
C HIS A 246 28.96 18.80 -13.24
N GLY A 247 27.99 17.99 -12.81
CA GLY A 247 26.61 18.44 -12.57
C GLY A 247 26.52 19.53 -11.50
N LEU A 248 27.27 19.40 -10.41
CA LEU A 248 27.35 20.43 -9.36
C LEU A 248 28.05 21.71 -9.83
N LEU A 249 29.06 21.60 -10.69
CA LEU A 249 29.72 22.77 -11.31
C LEU A 249 28.78 23.53 -12.25
N LEU A 250 28.00 22.82 -13.08
CA LEU A 250 27.00 23.42 -13.95
C LEU A 250 25.90 24.13 -13.15
N LEU A 251 25.42 23.51 -12.06
CA LEU A 251 24.48 24.15 -11.15
C LEU A 251 25.10 25.38 -10.48
N GLY A 252 26.35 25.31 -10.03
CA GLY A 252 27.08 26.45 -9.46
C GLY A 252 27.18 27.62 -10.44
N ALA A 253 27.48 27.35 -11.71
CA ALA A 253 27.47 28.36 -12.77
C ALA A 253 26.06 28.96 -12.98
N ALA A 254 25.01 28.13 -12.99
CA ALA A 254 23.62 28.59 -13.12
C ALA A 254 23.19 29.49 -11.95
N VAL A 255 23.57 29.14 -10.72
CA VAL A 255 23.32 29.96 -9.52
C VAL A 255 24.01 31.32 -9.64
N LEU A 256 25.29 31.35 -10.02
CA LEU A 256 26.04 32.61 -10.21
C LEU A 256 25.45 33.50 -11.30
N LEU A 257 24.98 32.91 -12.41
CA LEU A 257 24.30 33.65 -13.47
C LEU A 257 22.95 34.20 -12.99
N SER A 258 22.19 33.42 -12.24
CA SER A 258 20.91 33.86 -11.66
C SER A 258 21.10 35.00 -10.65
N ASP A 259 22.11 34.92 -9.79
CA ASP A 259 22.43 35.95 -8.80
C ASP A 259 22.88 37.25 -9.48
N ARG A 260 23.73 37.16 -10.51
CA ARG A 260 24.11 38.34 -11.31
C ARG A 260 22.93 38.98 -12.03
N TYR A 261 22.01 38.17 -12.56
CA TYR A 261 20.82 38.68 -13.24
C TYR A 261 19.88 39.39 -12.26
N LEU A 262 19.61 38.76 -11.11
CA LEU A 262 18.76 39.32 -10.07
C LEU A 262 19.40 40.59 -9.45
N ALA A 263 20.71 40.58 -9.18
CA ALA A 263 21.44 41.74 -8.65
C ALA A 263 21.36 42.98 -9.57
N ARG A 264 21.44 42.79 -10.91
CA ARG A 264 21.31 43.89 -11.89
C ARG A 264 19.91 44.52 -11.92
N HIS A 265 18.87 43.77 -11.55
CA HIS A 265 17.49 44.26 -11.52
C HIS A 265 17.07 44.70 -10.10
N TRP A 266 17.95 44.47 -9.11
CA TRP A 266 17.82 44.89 -7.72
C TRP A 266 18.75 46.07 -7.40
N ASP A 267 18.87 47.06 -8.29
CA ASP A 267 19.75 48.24 -8.11
C ASP A 267 19.40 49.15 -6.90
N GLN A 268 18.32 48.86 -6.15
CA GLN A 268 17.98 49.45 -4.85
C GLN A 268 18.10 48.44 -3.68
N ALA A 269 18.95 47.41 -3.83
CA ALA A 269 19.08 46.28 -2.93
C ALA A 269 19.42 46.69 -1.48
N SER A 270 18.44 46.52 -0.58
CA SER A 270 18.67 46.46 0.86
C SER A 270 19.75 45.43 1.22
N GLU A 271 20.38 45.60 2.39
CA GLU A 271 21.41 44.71 2.97
C GLU A 271 21.01 43.21 2.92
N LEU A 272 19.70 42.91 2.97
CA LEU A 272 19.10 41.58 2.84
C LEU A 272 19.42 40.88 1.51
N VAL A 273 19.49 41.59 0.39
CA VAL A 273 19.73 41.01 -0.94
C VAL A 273 21.19 40.59 -1.11
N ARG A 274 22.12 41.42 -0.62
CA ARG A 274 23.54 41.07 -0.57
C ARG A 274 23.81 39.92 0.40
N GLY A 275 23.14 39.92 1.55
CA GLY A 275 23.17 38.80 2.50
C GLY A 275 22.63 37.50 1.90
N TYR A 276 21.66 37.57 1.00
CA TYR A 276 21.12 36.42 0.27
C TYR A 276 22.12 35.80 -0.73
N GLY A 277 22.73 36.60 -1.62
CA GLY A 277 23.73 36.08 -2.55
C GLY A 277 24.93 35.43 -1.83
N GLN A 278 25.32 36.01 -0.68
CA GLN A 278 26.32 35.42 0.21
C GLN A 278 25.83 34.12 0.86
N ALA A 279 24.58 34.06 1.36
CA ALA A 279 24.00 32.85 1.93
C ALA A 279 23.91 31.71 0.90
N GLN A 280 23.55 32.01 -0.35
CA GLN A 280 23.58 31.01 -1.43
C GLN A 280 25.00 30.49 -1.70
N GLY A 281 25.99 31.39 -1.71
CA GLY A 281 27.40 31.01 -1.83
C GLY A 281 27.87 30.11 -0.68
N TYR A 282 27.49 30.41 0.56
CA TYR A 282 27.83 29.58 1.73
C TYR A 282 27.13 28.23 1.73
N ILE A 283 25.86 28.17 1.33
CA ILE A 283 25.10 26.91 1.24
C ILE A 283 25.72 26.03 0.15
N PHE A 284 26.04 26.60 -1.02
CA PHE A 284 26.73 25.88 -2.07
C PHE A 284 28.10 25.36 -1.63
N LEU A 285 28.90 26.20 -0.95
CA LEU A 285 30.20 25.82 -0.41
C LEU A 285 30.08 24.73 0.68
N MET A 286 29.06 24.81 1.52
CA MET A 286 28.80 23.80 2.57
C MET A 286 28.37 22.47 1.98
N VAL A 287 27.48 22.46 0.98
CA VAL A 287 27.09 21.25 0.25
C VAL A 287 28.32 20.63 -0.42
N LEU A 288 29.19 21.44 -1.01
CA LEU A 288 30.45 21.00 -1.61
C LEU A 288 31.38 20.35 -0.56
N ILE A 289 31.53 20.96 0.63
CA ILE A 289 32.37 20.44 1.73
C ILE A 289 31.80 19.16 2.34
N LEU A 290 30.50 19.11 2.65
CA LEU A 290 29.85 17.93 3.23
C LEU A 290 29.89 16.74 2.26
N THR A 291 29.68 17.01 0.98
CA THR A 291 29.85 15.99 -0.06
C THR A 291 31.31 15.52 -0.08
N GLY A 292 32.29 16.43 -0.07
CA GLY A 292 33.72 16.10 0.02
C GLY A 292 34.11 15.26 1.25
N LEU A 293 33.55 15.55 2.43
CA LEU A 293 33.86 14.87 3.70
C LEU A 293 33.19 13.50 3.82
N SER A 294 32.03 13.30 3.21
CA SER A 294 31.34 12.00 3.18
C SER A 294 32.19 10.88 2.54
N PHE A 295 33.22 11.25 1.78
CA PHE A 295 34.17 10.32 1.18
C PHE A 295 35.34 9.91 2.11
N GLY A 296 35.54 10.56 3.27
CA GLY A 296 36.79 10.47 4.05
C GLY A 296 36.79 9.65 5.34
N THR A 297 35.66 9.51 6.05
CA THR A 297 35.64 8.87 7.40
C THR A 297 34.50 7.85 7.51
N GLY A 298 34.80 6.55 7.46
CA GLY A 298 33.80 5.51 7.74
C GLY A 298 33.35 5.50 9.22
N GLY A 299 32.07 5.20 9.47
CA GLY A 299 31.50 4.99 10.83
C GLY A 299 30.66 6.15 11.39
N PRO A 300 30.07 6.05 12.61
CA PRO A 300 29.22 7.08 13.24
C PRO A 300 29.99 8.23 13.93
N THR A 301 31.33 8.25 13.83
CA THR A 301 32.21 9.24 14.49
C THR A 301 31.97 10.68 14.03
N TRP A 302 31.47 10.88 12.80
CA TRP A 302 31.06 12.19 12.31
C TRP A 302 29.88 12.80 13.09
N ILE A 303 29.03 11.97 13.71
CA ILE A 303 27.88 12.43 14.52
C ILE A 303 28.38 13.06 15.83
N LEU A 304 29.36 12.44 16.47
CA LEU A 304 29.97 12.96 17.69
C LEU A 304 30.72 14.27 17.42
N PHE A 305 31.35 14.38 16.25
CA PHE A 305 32.04 15.58 15.81
C PHE A 305 31.06 16.73 15.48
N GLY A 306 29.91 16.41 14.85
CA GLY A 306 28.85 17.40 14.64
C GLY A 306 28.26 17.90 15.97
N LEU A 307 28.13 17.04 16.97
CA LEU A 307 27.57 17.40 18.28
C LEU A 307 28.54 18.28 19.08
N SER A 308 29.84 17.97 19.04
CA SER A 308 30.87 18.79 19.71
C SER A 308 30.97 20.19 19.09
N ILE A 309 30.86 20.31 17.76
CA ILE A 309 30.79 21.61 17.06
C ILE A 309 29.54 22.38 17.50
N ALA A 310 28.37 21.74 17.58
CA ALA A 310 27.13 22.40 18.01
C ALA A 310 27.24 22.96 19.44
N ILE A 311 27.81 22.18 20.37
CA ILE A 311 28.01 22.58 21.77
C ILE A 311 29.06 23.69 21.87
N ALA A 312 30.18 23.58 21.15
CA ALA A 312 31.25 24.57 21.17
C ALA A 312 30.77 25.94 20.66
N LEU A 313 30.06 25.98 19.52
CA LEU A 313 29.47 27.20 18.98
C LEU A 313 28.49 27.83 19.98
N LEU A 314 27.66 27.01 20.62
CA LEU A 314 26.68 27.49 21.60
C LEU A 314 27.34 28.05 22.87
N LEU A 315 28.36 27.38 23.43
CA LEU A 315 29.06 27.80 24.65
C LEU A 315 29.93 29.03 24.42
N VAL A 316 30.72 29.07 23.34
CA VAL A 316 31.56 30.23 22.99
C VAL A 316 30.68 31.45 22.77
N GLY A 317 29.57 31.29 22.05
CA GLY A 317 28.61 32.37 21.85
C GLY A 317 27.92 32.82 23.14
N SER A 318 27.63 31.89 24.06
CA SER A 318 26.95 32.19 25.31
C SER A 318 27.85 32.86 26.36
N LEU A 319 29.09 32.38 26.52
CA LEU A 319 30.07 32.94 27.45
C LEU A 319 30.62 34.29 26.94
N GLY A 320 30.89 34.39 25.64
CA GLY A 320 31.39 35.62 25.00
C GLY A 320 30.29 36.64 24.69
N GLY A 321 29.02 36.27 24.84
CA GLY A 321 27.89 37.14 24.57
C GLY A 321 27.68 37.49 23.09
N LEU A 322 28.19 36.66 22.18
CA LEU A 322 28.20 36.88 20.72
C LEU A 322 26.97 36.23 20.06
N LYS A 323 26.19 36.99 19.27
CA LYS A 323 24.96 36.49 18.63
C LYS A 323 25.23 35.47 17.52
N ALA A 324 26.24 35.75 16.68
CA ALA A 324 26.55 34.97 15.48
C ALA A 324 26.83 33.47 15.75
N PRO A 325 27.72 33.08 16.70
CA PRO A 325 27.97 31.67 16.99
C PRO A 325 26.77 30.96 17.63
N VAL A 326 25.96 31.66 18.44
CA VAL A 326 24.71 31.09 18.99
C VAL A 326 23.72 30.78 17.86
N ILE A 327 23.55 31.69 16.89
CA ILE A 327 22.68 31.48 15.73
C ILE A 327 23.22 30.35 14.84
N ALA A 328 24.53 30.33 14.59
CA ALA A 328 25.20 29.30 13.79
C ALA A 328 25.06 27.89 14.40
N SER A 329 24.92 27.78 15.72
CA SER A 329 24.72 26.47 16.38
C SER A 329 23.35 25.85 16.09
N VAL A 330 22.31 26.64 15.81
CA VAL A 330 20.92 26.16 15.64
C VAL A 330 20.75 25.14 14.51
N PRO A 331 21.17 25.39 13.26
CA PRO A 331 21.06 24.40 12.19
C PRO A 331 21.88 23.13 12.48
N VAL A 332 22.99 23.25 13.20
CA VAL A 332 23.81 22.09 13.61
C VAL A 332 23.07 21.26 14.66
N TRP A 333 22.43 21.88 15.65
CA TRP A 333 21.56 21.20 16.61
C TRP A 333 20.40 20.49 15.91
N ILE A 334 19.76 21.12 14.92
CA ILE A 334 18.66 20.51 14.15
C ILE A 334 19.15 19.29 13.37
N LEU A 335 20.33 19.37 12.73
CA LEU A 335 20.89 18.28 11.94
C LEU A 335 21.38 17.12 12.81
N ILE A 336 22.04 17.42 13.93
CA ILE A 336 22.73 16.39 14.73
C ILE A 336 21.79 15.66 15.70
N THR A 337 20.72 16.31 16.15
CA THR A 337 19.80 15.73 17.13
C THR A 337 19.17 14.41 16.66
N PRO A 338 18.60 14.31 15.44
CA PRO A 338 18.09 13.04 14.93
C PRO A 338 19.19 11.97 14.84
N LEU A 339 20.40 12.36 14.45
CA LEU A 339 21.52 11.45 14.27
C LEU A 339 22.02 10.86 15.59
N VAL A 340 22.09 11.66 16.67
CA VAL A 340 22.41 11.19 18.03
C VAL A 340 21.38 10.16 18.51
N PHE A 341 20.10 10.37 18.21
CA PHE A 341 19.04 9.49 18.68
C PHE A 341 18.86 8.21 17.86
N PHE A 342 19.07 8.27 16.54
CA PHE A 342 18.72 7.17 15.64
C PHE A 342 19.92 6.45 15.00
N ALA A 343 21.09 7.09 14.88
CA ALA A 343 22.24 6.54 14.14
C ALA A 343 23.40 6.05 15.02
N LEU A 344 23.36 6.25 16.34
CA LEU A 344 24.33 5.62 17.26
C LEU A 344 24.04 4.11 17.42
N PRO A 345 25.05 3.24 17.53
CA PRO A 345 24.89 1.78 17.74
C PRO A 345 24.26 1.42 19.10
N ARG A 346 23.59 0.27 19.20
CA ARG A 346 22.95 -0.21 20.46
C ARG A 346 24.01 -0.88 21.33
N ASN A 347 24.17 -0.45 22.59
CA ASN A 347 25.07 -1.13 23.52
C ASN A 347 24.48 -2.48 23.98
N GLU A 348 25.31 -3.51 24.02
CA GLU A 348 24.95 -4.88 24.44
C GLU A 348 24.66 -4.99 25.95
N HIS A 349 25.10 -4.01 26.76
CA HIS A 349 24.84 -3.93 28.20
C HIS A 349 23.97 -2.70 28.48
N TYR A 350 22.67 -2.90 28.40
CA TYR A 350 21.70 -1.83 28.52
C TYR A 350 21.19 -1.70 29.96
N VAL A 351 21.52 -0.59 30.63
CA VAL A 351 21.01 -0.22 31.96
C VAL A 351 20.15 1.04 31.83
N PHE A 352 18.93 0.99 32.37
CA PHE A 352 17.95 2.08 32.29
C PHE A 352 18.52 3.38 32.87
N LEU A 353 18.54 4.44 32.06
CA LEU A 353 19.15 5.76 32.34
C LEU A 353 20.68 5.78 32.52
N TRP A 354 21.33 4.61 32.59
CA TRP A 354 22.77 4.49 32.84
C TRP A 354 23.50 3.94 31.61
N ASN A 355 23.41 4.68 30.50
CA ASN A 355 24.04 4.33 29.23
C ASN A 355 24.59 5.56 28.49
N GLU A 356 25.50 5.32 27.53
CA GLU A 356 26.21 6.36 26.78
C GLU A 356 25.27 7.29 26.01
N ARG A 357 24.19 6.77 25.43
CA ARG A 357 23.23 7.58 24.68
C ARG A 357 22.47 8.53 25.59
N PHE A 358 21.98 8.03 26.72
CA PHE A 358 21.30 8.86 27.72
C PHE A 358 22.25 9.89 28.33
N ALA A 359 23.51 9.53 28.57
CA ALA A 359 24.53 10.45 29.05
C ALA A 359 24.82 11.58 28.05
N LEU A 360 24.96 11.27 26.75
CA LEU A 360 25.10 12.26 25.68
C LEU A 360 23.86 13.15 25.58
N ALA A 361 22.67 12.58 25.76
CA ALA A 361 21.43 13.33 25.78
C ALA A 361 21.35 14.30 26.98
N ALA A 362 21.67 13.81 28.17
CA ALA A 362 21.74 14.64 29.37
C ALA A 362 22.78 15.77 29.20
N LEU A 363 23.94 15.48 28.62
CA LEU A 363 24.98 16.47 28.34
C LEU A 363 24.51 17.54 27.35
N GLY A 364 23.82 17.15 26.27
CA GLY A 364 23.21 18.09 25.33
C GLY A 364 22.13 18.96 25.99
N ALA A 365 21.27 18.37 26.84
CA ALA A 365 20.28 19.09 27.62
C ALA A 365 20.92 20.10 28.58
N VAL A 366 22.00 19.70 29.27
CA VAL A 366 22.76 20.58 30.17
C VAL A 366 23.41 21.72 29.39
N ALA A 367 23.98 21.47 28.21
CA ALA A 367 24.57 22.52 27.38
C ALA A 367 23.51 23.55 26.93
N LEU A 368 22.34 23.07 26.49
CA LEU A 368 21.20 23.92 26.08
C LEU A 368 20.63 24.72 27.27
N ALA A 369 20.46 24.10 28.44
CA ALA A 369 20.02 24.80 29.65
C ALA A 369 21.09 25.77 30.17
N GLY A 370 22.36 25.38 30.10
CA GLY A 370 23.51 26.19 30.47
C GLY A 370 23.62 27.45 29.61
N ALA A 371 23.34 27.37 28.31
CA ALA A 371 23.27 28.52 27.43
C ALA A 371 22.27 29.58 27.93
N TYR A 372 21.12 29.16 28.49
CA TYR A 372 20.15 30.08 29.09
C TYR A 372 20.65 30.75 30.38
N LEU A 373 21.36 30.00 31.23
CA LEU A 373 21.84 30.47 32.52
C LEU A 373 23.09 31.36 32.43
N LEU A 374 24.00 31.02 31.51
CA LEU A 374 25.33 31.63 31.40
C LEU A 374 25.30 32.94 30.63
N ASN A 375 24.46 33.04 29.61
CA ASN A 375 24.46 34.20 28.74
C ASN A 375 23.66 35.36 29.34
N ARG A 376 24.35 36.49 29.55
CA ARG A 376 23.82 37.70 30.19
C ARG A 376 23.63 38.85 29.21
N SER A 377 24.15 38.74 27.99
CA SER A 377 24.16 39.81 26.98
C SER A 377 23.02 39.69 25.96
N LEU A 378 22.55 38.47 25.68
CA LEU A 378 21.44 38.24 24.76
C LEU A 378 20.09 38.42 25.45
N GLU A 379 19.09 38.75 24.64
CA GLU A 379 17.73 38.94 25.12
C GLU A 379 17.15 37.62 25.66
N ARG A 380 16.76 37.63 26.95
CA ARG A 380 16.23 36.44 27.65
C ARG A 380 15.06 35.77 26.93
N ARG A 381 14.29 36.49 26.11
CA ARG A 381 13.19 35.92 25.32
C ARG A 381 13.69 34.89 24.32
N TRP A 382 14.75 35.19 23.58
CA TRP A 382 15.36 34.30 22.60
C TRP A 382 15.99 33.08 23.26
N MET A 383 16.63 33.29 24.40
CA MET A 383 17.33 32.23 25.11
C MET A 383 16.40 31.17 25.72
N ARG A 384 15.10 31.49 25.91
CA ARG A 384 14.09 30.51 26.34
C ARG A 384 13.94 29.34 25.36
N PHE A 385 14.25 29.55 24.08
CA PHE A 385 14.26 28.48 23.08
C PHE A 385 15.17 27.31 23.49
N PHE A 386 16.37 27.60 24.01
CA PHE A 386 17.32 26.57 24.43
C PHE A 386 16.87 25.83 25.70
N VAL A 387 16.14 26.49 26.61
CA VAL A 387 15.54 25.82 27.78
C VAL A 387 14.47 24.82 27.37
N TYR A 388 13.60 25.21 26.42
CA TYR A 388 12.61 24.28 25.88
C TYR A 388 13.27 23.17 25.06
N GLY A 389 14.35 23.48 24.35
CA GLY A 389 15.20 22.49 23.68
C GLY A 389 15.81 21.47 24.65
N ALA A 390 16.31 21.92 25.81
CA ALA A 390 16.83 21.04 26.86
C ALA A 390 15.75 20.12 27.43
N LEU A 391 14.55 20.67 27.69
CA LEU A 391 13.40 19.88 28.16
C LEU A 391 12.96 18.85 27.12
N PHE A 392 12.92 19.23 25.84
CA PHE A 392 12.64 18.32 24.75
C PHE A 392 13.67 17.18 24.70
N TYR A 393 14.96 17.51 24.79
CA TYR A 393 16.05 16.54 24.73
C TYR A 393 15.94 15.46 25.82
N ILE A 394 15.65 15.86 27.08
CA ILE A 394 15.58 14.92 28.20
C ILE A 394 14.29 14.07 28.18
N VAL A 395 13.15 14.66 27.79
CA VAL A 395 11.89 13.93 27.64
C VAL A 395 12.02 12.91 26.49
N PHE A 396 12.58 13.32 25.36
CA PHE A 396 12.77 12.45 24.20
C PHE A 396 13.74 11.30 24.48
N ALA A 397 14.85 11.59 25.18
CA ALA A 397 15.77 10.54 25.65
C ALA A 397 15.06 9.54 26.57
N SER A 398 14.23 10.01 27.52
CA SER A 398 13.46 9.14 28.42
C SER A 398 12.47 8.23 27.67
N LEU A 399 11.85 8.72 26.59
CA LEU A 399 10.96 7.92 25.75
C LEU A 399 11.75 6.85 24.96
N LEU A 400 12.94 7.18 24.46
CA LEU A 400 13.80 6.18 23.82
C LEU A 400 14.25 5.10 24.80
N GLU A 401 14.44 5.45 26.07
CA GLU A 401 14.76 4.47 27.09
C GLU A 401 13.63 3.44 27.26
N VAL A 402 12.38 3.91 27.33
CA VAL A 402 11.21 3.03 27.35
C VAL A 402 11.14 2.15 26.10
N ARG A 403 11.50 2.70 24.92
CA ARG A 403 11.53 1.94 23.66
C ARG A 403 12.49 0.76 23.72
N ASN A 404 13.65 0.97 24.33
CA ASN A 404 14.73 -0.01 24.36
C ASN A 404 14.56 -1.02 25.51
N LEU A 405 13.91 -0.61 26.61
CA LEU A 405 13.67 -1.45 27.78
C LEU A 405 12.46 -2.39 27.60
N VAL A 406 11.35 -1.88 27.06
CA VAL A 406 10.08 -2.60 27.00
C VAL A 406 9.91 -3.25 25.62
N VAL A 407 10.07 -4.58 25.59
CA VAL A 407 9.96 -5.38 24.37
C VAL A 407 8.51 -5.43 23.89
N ASP A 408 7.58 -5.73 24.81
CA ASP A 408 6.15 -5.83 24.50
C ASP A 408 5.59 -4.49 23.98
N PRO A 409 5.01 -4.47 22.76
CA PRO A 409 4.52 -3.24 22.15
C PRO A 409 3.38 -2.55 22.91
N HIS A 410 2.44 -3.31 23.50
CA HIS A 410 1.29 -2.76 24.21
C HIS A 410 1.71 -2.14 25.54
N LEU A 411 2.55 -2.84 26.31
CA LEU A 411 3.12 -2.32 27.56
C LEU A 411 4.02 -1.10 27.29
N ARG A 412 4.84 -1.13 26.25
CA ARG A 412 5.69 0.00 25.84
C ARG A 412 4.87 1.25 25.57
N ASN A 413 3.75 1.10 24.86
CA ASN A 413 2.84 2.21 24.58
C ASN A 413 2.24 2.79 25.86
N LEU A 414 1.81 1.98 26.82
CA LEU A 414 1.35 2.47 28.11
C LEU A 414 2.46 3.22 28.87
N CYS A 415 3.68 2.68 28.88
CA CYS A 415 4.83 3.30 29.54
C CYS A 415 5.16 4.70 28.99
N TYR A 416 5.06 4.93 27.68
CA TYR A 416 5.23 6.27 27.12
C TYR A 416 4.22 7.28 27.70
N SER A 417 2.96 6.87 27.89
CA SER A 417 1.93 7.73 28.48
C SER A 417 2.24 8.06 29.93
N TYR A 418 2.74 7.09 30.70
CA TYR A 418 3.15 7.30 32.09
C TYR A 418 4.35 8.23 32.24
N VAL A 419 5.39 8.09 31.40
CA VAL A 419 6.55 8.99 31.43
C VAL A 419 6.13 10.44 31.16
N LEU A 420 5.34 10.66 30.11
CA LEU A 420 4.84 12.00 29.77
C LEU A 420 3.94 12.56 30.88
N ALA A 421 3.05 11.76 31.45
CA ALA A 421 2.21 12.16 32.57
C ALA A 421 3.06 12.56 33.80
N GLY A 422 4.12 11.79 34.10
CA GLY A 422 5.07 12.10 35.17
C GLY A 422 5.74 13.47 34.98
N TYR A 423 6.29 13.74 33.80
CA TYR A 423 6.88 15.05 33.48
C TYR A 423 5.85 16.19 33.56
N ALA A 424 4.62 15.98 33.07
CA ALA A 424 3.55 16.96 33.16
C ALA A 424 3.23 17.30 34.62
N ILE A 425 3.07 16.28 35.48
CA ILE A 425 2.78 16.46 36.91
C ILE A 425 3.92 17.24 37.59
N VAL A 426 5.18 16.86 37.38
CA VAL A 426 6.34 17.53 37.99
C VAL A 426 6.41 19.00 37.56
N LEU A 427 6.29 19.28 36.26
CA LEU A 427 6.35 20.65 35.74
C LEU A 427 5.18 21.52 36.20
N LEU A 428 3.96 20.97 36.21
CA LEU A 428 2.79 21.68 36.72
C LEU A 428 2.95 21.97 38.21
N THR A 429 3.36 20.98 39.00
CA THR A 429 3.54 21.11 40.45
C THR A 429 4.58 22.17 40.76
N ILE A 430 5.79 22.08 40.19
CA ILE A 430 6.84 23.11 40.38
C ILE A 430 6.38 24.46 39.83
N GLY A 431 5.66 24.49 38.70
CA GLY A 431 5.14 25.70 38.09
C GLY A 431 4.11 26.44 38.95
N PHE A 432 3.22 25.71 39.64
CA PHE A 432 2.28 26.29 40.59
C PHE A 432 2.99 26.71 41.89
N LEU A 433 3.88 25.86 42.43
CA LEU A 433 4.63 26.17 43.66
C LEU A 433 5.55 27.37 43.52
N ARG A 434 6.22 27.55 42.37
CA ARG A 434 7.13 28.67 42.11
C ARG A 434 6.48 29.86 41.39
N GLY A 435 5.17 29.81 41.15
CA GLY A 435 4.45 30.84 40.38
C GLY A 435 4.91 31.00 38.92
N SER A 436 5.74 30.09 38.40
CA SER A 436 6.35 30.21 37.08
C SER A 436 5.33 29.89 35.99
N VAL A 437 4.99 30.90 35.19
CA VAL A 437 4.10 30.74 34.03
C VAL A 437 4.73 29.79 33.00
N SER A 438 6.03 29.89 32.75
CA SER A 438 6.72 29.07 31.75
C SER A 438 6.68 27.58 32.07
N LEU A 439 6.87 27.20 33.35
CA LEU A 439 6.82 25.80 33.77
C LEU A 439 5.39 25.25 33.73
N ARG A 440 4.40 26.06 34.11
CA ARG A 440 2.98 25.68 33.98
C ARG A 440 2.60 25.44 32.52
N MET A 441 2.99 26.35 31.63
CA MET A 441 2.74 26.19 30.20
C MET A 441 3.43 24.94 29.64
N ALA A 442 4.69 24.68 30.02
CA ALA A 442 5.39 23.46 29.60
C ALA A 442 4.66 22.19 30.09
N GLY A 443 4.21 22.15 31.35
CA GLY A 443 3.45 21.03 31.89
C GLY A 443 2.08 20.84 31.22
N ILE A 444 1.35 21.93 30.92
CA ILE A 444 0.10 21.88 30.16
C ILE A 444 0.33 21.32 28.75
N VAL A 445 1.42 21.73 28.08
CA VAL A 445 1.77 21.22 26.75
C VAL A 445 2.03 19.72 26.80
N ILE A 446 2.82 19.22 27.75
CA ILE A 446 3.07 17.77 27.88
C ILE A 446 1.79 17.00 28.22
N ALA A 447 0.96 17.51 29.14
CA ALA A 447 -0.34 16.90 29.44
C ALA A 447 -1.25 16.85 28.20
N SER A 448 -1.21 17.90 27.38
CA SER A 448 -1.96 17.94 26.11
C SER A 448 -1.47 16.87 25.14
N VAL A 449 -0.16 16.57 25.11
CA VAL A 449 0.41 15.46 24.31
C VAL A 449 -0.11 14.11 24.79
N VAL A 450 -0.25 13.87 26.10
CA VAL A 450 -0.81 12.61 26.63
C VAL A 450 -2.26 12.44 26.20
N VAL A 451 -3.08 13.48 26.36
CA VAL A 451 -4.47 13.46 25.92
C VAL A 451 -4.53 13.26 24.40
N LEU A 452 -3.72 13.99 23.65
CA LEU A 452 -3.68 13.87 22.20
C LEU A 452 -3.29 12.45 21.77
N LYS A 453 -2.32 11.82 22.44
CA LYS A 453 -1.94 10.43 22.19
C LYS A 453 -3.10 9.46 22.45
N LEU A 454 -3.87 9.65 23.53
CA LEU A 454 -5.06 8.84 23.77
C LEU A 454 -6.00 8.88 22.56
N TYR A 455 -6.31 10.09 22.08
CA TYR A 455 -7.17 10.29 20.91
C TYR A 455 -6.58 9.77 19.59
N LEU A 456 -5.27 9.94 19.39
CA LEU A 456 -4.60 9.65 18.12
C LEU A 456 -4.04 8.24 17.99
N TYR A 457 -3.83 7.52 19.10
CA TYR A 457 -3.16 6.22 19.07
C TYR A 457 -3.92 5.16 19.86
N ASP A 458 -4.17 5.39 21.16
CA ASP A 458 -4.73 4.35 22.04
C ASP A 458 -6.15 3.92 21.61
N VAL A 459 -6.90 4.83 21.00
CA VAL A 459 -8.24 4.55 20.49
C VAL A 459 -8.20 3.65 19.24
N TRP A 460 -7.11 3.72 18.48
CA TRP A 460 -6.97 2.95 17.25
C TRP A 460 -6.65 1.48 17.48
N THR A 461 -6.49 1.04 18.73
CA THR A 461 -6.34 -0.38 19.09
C THR A 461 -7.66 -1.04 19.52
N MET A 462 -8.73 -0.26 19.75
CA MET A 462 -10.04 -0.79 20.17
C MET A 462 -10.85 -1.32 18.99
N SER A 463 -11.86 -2.18 19.21
CA SER A 463 -12.79 -2.57 18.12
C SER A 463 -13.65 -1.39 17.69
N MET A 464 -14.11 -1.36 16.42
CA MET A 464 -14.83 -0.22 15.86
C MET A 464 -16.08 0.14 16.67
N LEU A 465 -16.85 -0.86 17.10
CA LEU A 465 -18.05 -0.67 17.91
C LEU A 465 -17.72 -0.01 19.27
N VAL A 466 -16.65 -0.48 19.92
CA VAL A 466 -16.19 0.07 21.20
C VAL A 466 -15.75 1.52 21.06
N ARG A 467 -15.05 1.87 19.95
CA ARG A 467 -14.67 3.27 19.66
C ARG A 467 -15.89 4.18 19.56
N ILE A 468 -16.92 3.76 18.80
CA ILE A 468 -18.16 4.53 18.63
C ILE A 468 -18.82 4.78 19.98
N ILE A 469 -19.04 3.73 20.77
CA ILE A 469 -19.72 3.83 22.07
C ILE A 469 -18.91 4.70 23.04
N ALA A 470 -17.60 4.48 23.16
CA ALA A 470 -16.73 5.22 24.07
C ALA A 470 -16.72 6.72 23.74
N PHE A 471 -16.61 7.09 22.46
CA PHE A 471 -16.57 8.49 22.03
C PHE A 471 -17.92 9.17 22.06
N PHE A 472 -18.99 8.45 21.75
CA PHE A 472 -20.33 8.98 21.87
C PHE A 472 -20.64 9.28 23.34
N SER A 473 -20.33 8.34 24.24
CA SER A 473 -20.52 8.49 25.69
C SER A 473 -19.65 9.61 26.28
N LEU A 474 -18.35 9.63 25.96
CA LEU A 474 -17.43 10.68 26.39
C LEU A 474 -17.84 12.04 25.82
N GLY A 475 -18.20 12.10 24.54
CA GLY A 475 -18.64 13.33 23.87
C GLY A 475 -19.88 13.92 24.51
N LEU A 476 -20.91 13.08 24.73
CA LEU A 476 -22.13 13.46 25.43
C LEU A 476 -21.81 13.92 26.87
N ALA A 477 -20.99 13.17 27.61
CA ALA A 477 -20.58 13.53 28.97
C ALA A 477 -19.85 14.89 29.04
N LEU A 478 -18.93 15.17 28.11
CA LEU A 478 -18.19 16.44 28.05
C LEU A 478 -19.10 17.63 27.67
N VAL A 479 -20.06 17.41 26.77
CA VAL A 479 -21.08 18.43 26.43
C VAL A 479 -21.97 18.69 27.64
N LEU A 480 -22.51 17.65 28.26
CA LEU A 480 -23.36 17.76 29.45
C LEU A 480 -22.62 18.41 30.62
N LEU A 481 -21.37 18.04 30.89
CA LEU A 481 -20.53 18.65 31.91
C LEU A 481 -20.24 20.13 31.61
N SER A 482 -20.01 20.46 30.33
CA SER A 482 -19.83 21.86 29.91
C SER A 482 -21.11 22.68 30.15
N LEU A 483 -22.27 22.11 29.87
CA LEU A 483 -23.57 22.76 30.12
C LEU A 483 -23.86 22.87 31.62
N PHE A 484 -23.58 21.83 32.40
CA PHE A 484 -23.72 21.80 33.86
C PHE A 484 -22.81 22.86 34.52
N TYR A 485 -21.54 22.92 34.11
CA TYR A 485 -20.59 23.93 34.61
C TYR A 485 -21.07 25.35 34.29
N GLN A 486 -21.56 25.62 33.08
CA GLN A 486 -22.10 26.94 32.73
C GLN A 486 -23.33 27.33 33.57
N ARG A 487 -24.14 26.34 33.99
CA ARG A 487 -25.41 26.56 34.69
C ARG A 487 -25.29 26.59 36.22
N LEU A 488 -24.27 25.95 36.81
CA LEU A 488 -24.13 25.76 38.28
C LEU A 488 -22.86 26.36 38.91
N ARG A 489 -21.98 26.99 38.13
CA ARG A 489 -20.75 27.66 38.60
C ARG A 489 -20.91 28.56 39.84
N PRO A 490 -22.01 29.31 40.04
CA PRO A 490 -22.08 30.23 41.17
C PRO A 490 -22.37 29.55 42.51
N ARG A 491 -22.72 28.25 42.58
CA ARG A 491 -23.28 27.67 43.79
C ARG A 491 -22.53 26.50 44.43
N LEU A 492 -21.59 25.82 43.75
CA LEU A 492 -21.07 24.55 44.26
C LEU A 492 -19.56 24.32 43.94
N PHE A 493 -18.75 24.41 45.00
CA PHE A 493 -17.43 23.79 45.27
C PHE A 493 -16.09 24.59 45.14
N PRO A 494 -15.17 24.42 46.13
CA PRO A 494 -13.77 24.87 46.05
C PRO A 494 -12.95 24.09 45.00
N SER A 495 -11.92 24.74 44.47
CA SER A 495 -11.08 24.29 43.34
C SER A 495 -10.23 23.00 43.56
N SER A 496 -10.34 22.32 44.71
CA SER A 496 -9.51 21.15 45.07
C SER A 496 -10.09 19.78 44.68
N LEU A 497 -11.38 19.67 44.34
CA LEU A 497 -12.05 18.38 44.06
C LEU A 497 -12.19 18.03 42.56
N LEU A 498 -11.75 18.92 41.67
CA LEU A 498 -11.83 18.77 40.21
C LEU A 498 -11.21 17.45 39.65
N PRO A 499 -10.09 16.92 40.17
CA PRO A 499 -9.49 15.69 39.64
C PRO A 499 -10.33 14.44 39.92
N VAL A 500 -11.07 14.41 41.03
CA VAL A 500 -11.83 13.23 41.50
C VAL A 500 -13.07 13.00 40.63
N PHE A 501 -13.75 14.07 40.21
CA PHE A 501 -14.92 13.98 39.31
C PHE A 501 -14.54 13.64 37.85
N LEU A 502 -13.34 14.01 37.41
CA LEU A 502 -12.81 13.59 36.10
C LEU A 502 -12.53 12.07 36.06
N LEU A 503 -12.10 11.49 37.17
CA LEU A 503 -11.85 10.05 37.29
C LEU A 503 -13.15 9.22 37.36
N LEU A 504 -14.17 9.71 38.08
CA LEU A 504 -15.47 9.02 38.18
C LEU A 504 -16.27 9.04 36.86
N GLY A 505 -16.13 10.10 36.05
CA GLY A 505 -16.75 10.17 34.72
C GLY A 505 -16.14 9.19 33.69
N LEU A 506 -14.88 8.79 33.88
CA LEU A 506 -14.21 7.78 33.05
C LEU A 506 -14.59 6.34 33.44
N ALA A 507 -14.95 6.11 34.70
CA ALA A 507 -15.30 4.77 35.20
C ALA A 507 -16.68 4.25 34.73
N TRP A 508 -17.56 5.13 34.23
CA TRP A 508 -18.92 4.78 33.79
C TRP A 508 -19.02 4.42 32.30
N ALA A 509 -17.92 4.45 31.54
CA ALA A 509 -17.93 4.38 30.07
C ALA A 509 -17.69 2.96 29.48
N PHE A 510 -17.73 1.89 30.28
CA PHE A 510 -17.57 0.52 29.81
C PHE A 510 -18.88 -0.26 29.87
N PRO A 511 -19.67 -0.34 28.79
CA PRO A 511 -20.66 -1.39 28.64
C PRO A 511 -19.98 -2.67 28.12
N SER A 512 -20.02 -3.72 28.93
CA SER A 512 -19.76 -5.10 28.51
C SER A 512 -20.97 -5.61 27.73
N ALA A 513 -21.01 -5.36 26.42
CA ALA A 513 -22.00 -5.98 25.53
C ALA A 513 -21.35 -7.19 24.84
N GLY A 514 -21.94 -8.38 25.03
CA GLY A 514 -21.54 -9.61 24.36
C GLY A 514 -21.71 -9.50 22.84
N LEU A 515 -20.69 -9.90 22.10
CA LEU A 515 -20.63 -9.87 20.64
C LEU A 515 -21.22 -11.19 20.10
N SER A 516 -22.43 -11.15 19.52
CA SER A 516 -22.95 -12.24 18.69
C SER A 516 -22.71 -11.96 17.21
N ALA A 517 -22.38 -13.00 16.43
CA ALA A 517 -22.22 -12.91 14.98
C ALA A 517 -23.56 -12.59 14.28
N GLU A 518 -23.52 -11.75 13.24
CA GLU A 518 -24.68 -11.23 12.49
C GLU A 518 -25.14 -12.20 11.38
N SER A 519 -26.40 -12.13 10.96
CA SER A 519 -27.06 -13.05 10.00
C SER A 519 -26.79 -12.72 8.52
N PHE A 520 -26.71 -13.75 7.67
CA PHE A 520 -26.57 -13.66 6.20
C PHE A 520 -27.82 -13.04 5.52
N SER A 521 -27.61 -12.29 4.42
CA SER A 521 -28.67 -11.76 3.54
C SER A 521 -28.54 -12.34 2.14
N SER A 522 -29.61 -12.97 1.62
CA SER A 522 -29.67 -13.58 0.29
C SER A 522 -29.98 -12.61 -0.85
N THR A 523 -30.44 -11.39 -0.56
CA THR A 523 -31.05 -10.47 -1.54
C THR A 523 -30.16 -10.07 -2.72
N GLY A 524 -28.84 -10.12 -2.55
CA GLY A 524 -27.85 -9.72 -3.57
C GLY A 524 -27.46 -10.82 -4.56
N TYR A 525 -27.95 -12.05 -4.40
CA TYR A 525 -27.54 -13.20 -5.20
C TYR A 525 -28.58 -13.56 -6.25
N HIS A 526 -28.18 -13.64 -7.51
CA HIS A 526 -29.09 -13.99 -8.62
C HIS A 526 -29.59 -15.44 -8.56
N PHE A 527 -28.73 -16.36 -8.14
CA PHE A 527 -29.00 -17.79 -8.18
C PHE A 527 -28.63 -18.48 -6.87
N TYR A 528 -29.30 -19.60 -6.62
CA TYR A 528 -28.86 -20.56 -5.62
C TYR A 528 -28.98 -21.99 -6.14
N LYS A 529 -28.12 -22.86 -5.62
CA LYS A 529 -28.18 -24.31 -5.82
C LYS A 529 -28.35 -24.99 -4.46
N SER A 530 -29.31 -25.91 -4.36
CA SER A 530 -29.49 -26.74 -3.17
C SER A 530 -28.35 -27.76 -3.07
N LEU A 531 -27.80 -27.93 -1.86
CA LEU A 531 -26.84 -28.98 -1.54
C LEU A 531 -27.58 -30.02 -0.67
N PRO A 532 -28.08 -31.12 -1.26
CA PRO A 532 -28.79 -32.16 -0.53
C PRO A 532 -27.83 -32.87 0.44
N ALA A 533 -27.81 -32.41 1.68
CA ALA A 533 -27.01 -32.96 2.77
C ALA A 533 -27.87 -33.70 3.82
N SER A 534 -29.12 -34.03 3.45
CA SER A 534 -30.09 -34.68 4.33
C SER A 534 -29.51 -35.95 4.95
N GLY A 535 -29.43 -35.97 6.29
CA GLY A 535 -28.93 -37.10 7.07
C GLY A 535 -27.41 -37.16 7.29
N LEU A 536 -26.60 -36.21 6.81
CA LEU A 536 -25.14 -36.22 7.05
C LEU A 536 -24.75 -35.88 8.50
N LEU A 537 -25.48 -34.93 9.10
CA LEU A 537 -25.26 -34.49 10.49
C LEU A 537 -25.90 -35.42 11.53
N ALA A 538 -26.80 -36.33 11.09
CA ALA A 538 -27.50 -37.28 11.96
C ALA A 538 -26.78 -38.64 12.09
N ARG A 539 -25.57 -38.78 11.54
CA ARG A 539 -24.75 -40.01 11.64
C ARG A 539 -24.05 -40.08 12.99
N GLU A 540 -23.83 -41.28 13.52
CA GLU A 540 -23.09 -41.50 14.78
C GLU A 540 -21.67 -40.91 14.78
N ALA A 541 -21.06 -40.79 13.59
CA ALA A 541 -19.80 -40.07 13.37
C ALA A 541 -19.94 -39.21 12.10
N PRO A 542 -20.40 -37.95 12.24
CA PRO A 542 -20.59 -37.07 11.09
C PRO A 542 -19.23 -36.74 10.44
N PRO A 543 -19.20 -36.53 9.11
CA PRO A 543 -18.00 -36.04 8.44
C PRO A 543 -17.67 -34.62 8.92
N ALA A 544 -16.38 -34.30 8.99
CA ALA A 544 -15.92 -32.97 9.38
C ALA A 544 -16.09 -31.95 8.24
N TYR A 545 -15.99 -32.43 6.98
CA TYR A 545 -16.04 -31.57 5.80
C TYR A 545 -17.03 -32.06 4.76
N GLY A 546 -17.71 -31.12 4.09
CA GLY A 546 -18.44 -31.34 2.86
C GLY A 546 -17.60 -30.94 1.65
N VAL A 547 -17.72 -31.67 0.54
CA VAL A 547 -16.99 -31.42 -0.72
C VAL A 547 -17.94 -31.51 -1.91
N PHE A 548 -17.91 -30.53 -2.82
CA PHE A 548 -18.64 -30.59 -4.10
C PHE A 548 -17.83 -29.95 -5.22
N GLU A 549 -17.98 -30.45 -6.45
CA GLU A 549 -17.36 -29.88 -7.66
C GLU A 549 -18.20 -28.70 -8.18
N LEU A 550 -17.54 -27.63 -8.63
CA LEU A 550 -18.21 -26.54 -9.31
C LEU A 550 -18.59 -26.96 -10.73
N ASP A 551 -19.84 -26.76 -11.11
CA ASP A 551 -20.35 -27.09 -12.45
C ASP A 551 -20.35 -25.88 -13.40
N ASP A 552 -20.60 -26.15 -14.68
CA ASP A 552 -20.49 -25.15 -15.75
C ASP A 552 -21.47 -23.98 -15.58
N ASP A 553 -22.61 -24.16 -14.88
CA ASP A 553 -23.51 -23.04 -14.58
C ASP A 553 -22.89 -22.06 -13.59
N VAL A 554 -22.23 -22.57 -12.54
CA VAL A 554 -21.54 -21.70 -11.57
C VAL A 554 -20.37 -20.98 -12.24
N TYR A 555 -19.66 -21.63 -13.16
CA TYR A 555 -18.64 -20.95 -13.97
C TYR A 555 -19.23 -19.92 -14.95
N ARG A 556 -20.41 -20.19 -15.54
CA ARG A 556 -21.08 -19.29 -16.49
C ARG A 556 -21.71 -18.09 -15.81
N ASP A 557 -22.25 -18.22 -14.60
CA ASP A 557 -23.08 -17.18 -13.98
C ASP A 557 -22.51 -16.64 -12.65
N GLY A 558 -21.50 -17.29 -12.07
CA GLY A 558 -20.81 -16.88 -10.85
C GLY A 558 -19.35 -16.43 -11.07
N GLY A 559 -18.73 -15.93 -10.00
CA GLY A 559 -17.32 -15.54 -9.94
C GLY A 559 -16.53 -16.31 -8.89
N GLY A 560 -15.20 -16.19 -8.89
CA GLY A 560 -14.37 -16.80 -7.83
C GLY A 560 -14.59 -16.17 -6.43
N ALA A 561 -15.23 -14.99 -6.39
CA ALA A 561 -15.37 -14.15 -5.20
C ALA A 561 -16.77 -14.16 -4.57
N ASP A 562 -17.81 -14.59 -5.29
CA ASP A 562 -19.19 -14.38 -4.88
C ASP A 562 -19.82 -15.57 -4.15
N LEU A 563 -19.23 -16.76 -4.25
CA LEU A 563 -19.77 -17.98 -3.64
C LEU A 563 -20.05 -17.81 -2.12
N ARG A 564 -21.25 -18.20 -1.68
CA ARG A 564 -21.62 -18.28 -0.26
C ARG A 564 -22.34 -19.58 0.05
N ILE A 565 -21.79 -20.33 1.01
CA ILE A 565 -22.44 -21.51 1.56
C ILE A 565 -23.21 -21.09 2.81
N VAL A 566 -24.50 -21.35 2.81
CA VAL A 566 -25.40 -20.87 3.85
C VAL A 566 -26.20 -22.04 4.41
N LEU A 567 -26.20 -22.14 5.74
CA LEU A 567 -27.02 -23.07 6.49
C LEU A 567 -28.29 -22.37 6.97
N ASN A 568 -29.45 -22.99 6.71
CA ASN A 568 -30.76 -22.55 7.18
C ASN A 568 -31.02 -21.06 6.90
N GLY A 569 -30.57 -20.59 5.73
CA GLY A 569 -30.81 -19.22 5.22
C GLY A 569 -30.13 -18.06 5.98
N SER A 570 -29.43 -18.31 7.09
CA SER A 570 -28.96 -17.22 7.97
C SER A 570 -27.50 -17.35 8.43
N ARG A 571 -26.91 -18.54 8.42
CA ARG A 571 -25.54 -18.76 8.89
C ARG A 571 -24.61 -19.09 7.73
N THR A 572 -23.64 -18.22 7.45
CA THR A 572 -22.58 -18.50 6.47
C THR A 572 -21.58 -19.52 7.01
N LEU A 573 -21.14 -20.45 6.16
CA LEU A 573 -20.13 -21.45 6.49
C LEU A 573 -18.78 -21.13 5.83
N PRO A 574 -17.66 -21.34 6.54
CA PRO A 574 -16.33 -21.16 5.98
C PRO A 574 -16.02 -22.25 4.96
N TYR A 575 -15.33 -21.88 3.87
CA TYR A 575 -14.91 -22.78 2.80
C TYR A 575 -13.59 -22.37 2.17
N PHE A 576 -12.97 -23.30 1.45
CA PHE A 576 -11.87 -23.03 0.51
C PHE A 576 -12.06 -23.83 -0.79
N THR A 577 -11.41 -23.40 -1.87
CA THR A 577 -11.41 -24.13 -3.15
C THR A 577 -10.07 -24.80 -3.42
N ARG A 578 -10.09 -25.90 -4.17
CA ARG A 578 -8.90 -26.61 -4.66
C ARG A 578 -9.15 -27.21 -6.05
N PRO A 579 -8.10 -27.39 -6.89
CA PRO A 579 -8.26 -27.96 -8.22
C PRO A 579 -8.68 -29.44 -8.19
N VAL A 580 -9.52 -29.82 -9.17
CA VAL A 580 -9.97 -31.20 -9.39
C VAL A 580 -8.98 -31.90 -10.32
N HIS A 581 -8.42 -32.99 -9.82
CA HIS A 581 -7.57 -33.87 -10.61
C HIS A 581 -8.38 -35.04 -11.15
N GLY A 582 -8.25 -35.31 -12.44
CA GLY A 582 -8.83 -36.46 -13.10
C GLY A 582 -8.35 -37.79 -12.50
N THR A 583 -9.08 -38.85 -12.81
CA THR A 583 -8.68 -40.21 -12.41
C THR A 583 -7.52 -40.67 -13.28
N GLY A 584 -6.30 -40.61 -12.75
CA GLY A 584 -5.14 -41.18 -13.42
C GLY A 584 -5.37 -42.66 -13.73
N ILE A 585 -4.99 -43.09 -14.94
CA ILE A 585 -5.16 -44.47 -15.39
C ILE A 585 -4.05 -45.28 -14.71
N GLN A 586 -4.42 -46.36 -14.03
CA GLN A 586 -3.50 -47.37 -13.51
C GLN A 586 -3.89 -48.73 -14.08
N GLY A 587 -2.91 -49.46 -14.60
CA GLY A 587 -3.14 -50.80 -15.12
C GLY A 587 -1.86 -51.63 -15.13
N GLU A 588 -2.02 -52.90 -15.50
CA GLU A 588 -0.92 -53.87 -15.58
C GLU A 588 -0.86 -54.44 -16.99
N THR A 589 0.35 -54.58 -17.54
CA THR A 589 0.61 -55.35 -18.76
C THR A 589 1.56 -56.49 -18.46
N ARG A 590 1.53 -57.55 -19.27
CA ARG A 590 2.45 -58.68 -19.09
C ARG A 590 3.73 -58.42 -19.89
N PRO A 591 4.91 -58.32 -19.25
CA PRO A 591 6.17 -58.15 -19.98
C PRO A 591 6.50 -59.35 -20.85
N GLU A 592 6.97 -59.12 -22.07
CA GLU A 592 7.47 -60.19 -22.94
C GLU A 592 8.97 -60.35 -22.77
N VAL A 593 9.43 -61.56 -22.44
CA VAL A 593 10.86 -61.86 -22.32
C VAL A 593 11.42 -62.11 -23.72
N ILE A 594 12.19 -61.17 -24.25
CA ILE A 594 12.81 -61.27 -25.58
C ILE A 594 14.22 -61.86 -25.53
N TYR A 595 14.86 -61.84 -24.36
CA TYR A 595 16.14 -62.50 -24.13
C TYR A 595 16.25 -62.99 -22.69
N SER A 596 16.81 -64.20 -22.53
CA SER A 596 17.22 -64.74 -21.24
C SER A 596 18.57 -65.46 -21.39
N GLY A 597 19.54 -65.12 -20.54
CA GLY A 597 20.88 -65.71 -20.60
C GLY A 597 21.55 -65.76 -19.23
N LEU A 598 22.63 -66.53 -19.13
CA LEU A 598 23.48 -66.57 -17.94
C LEU A 598 24.89 -66.11 -18.35
N ALA A 599 25.39 -65.06 -17.71
CA ALA A 599 26.73 -64.53 -17.97
C ALA A 599 27.38 -64.09 -16.66
N GLN A 600 28.63 -64.51 -16.42
CA GLN A 600 29.40 -64.14 -15.21
C GLN A 600 28.64 -64.37 -13.89
N ARG A 601 27.95 -65.52 -13.74
CA ARG A 601 27.09 -65.87 -12.58
C ARG A 601 25.90 -64.93 -12.34
N ARG A 602 25.54 -64.10 -13.32
CA ARG A 602 24.32 -63.28 -13.31
C ARG A 602 23.31 -63.82 -14.31
N ARG A 603 22.04 -63.88 -13.90
CA ARG A 603 20.92 -64.17 -14.78
C ARG A 603 20.42 -62.87 -15.40
N ILE A 604 20.45 -62.79 -16.72
CA ILE A 604 20.08 -61.58 -17.46
C ILE A 604 18.77 -61.81 -18.18
N TYR A 605 17.83 -60.87 -18.03
CA TYR A 605 16.59 -60.82 -18.78
C TYR A 605 16.48 -59.48 -19.50
N VAL A 606 16.04 -59.51 -20.77
CA VAL A 606 15.59 -58.30 -21.47
C VAL A 606 14.10 -58.45 -21.73
N LEU A 607 13.33 -57.52 -21.19
CA LEU A 607 11.89 -57.45 -21.28
C LEU A 607 11.51 -56.41 -22.32
N ARG A 608 10.54 -56.74 -23.17
CA ARG A 608 9.82 -55.80 -24.01
C ARG A 608 8.50 -55.47 -23.33
N LEU A 609 8.29 -54.19 -23.08
CA LEU A 609 7.03 -53.65 -22.57
C LEU A 609 6.21 -53.14 -23.76
N ASP A 610 4.91 -53.40 -23.74
CA ASP A 610 3.99 -52.79 -24.69
C ASP A 610 3.96 -51.27 -24.48
N ALA A 611 3.68 -50.52 -25.54
CA ALA A 611 3.55 -49.06 -25.43
C ALA A 611 2.46 -48.74 -24.39
N PRO A 612 2.78 -47.98 -23.32
CA PRO A 612 1.77 -47.60 -22.36
C PRO A 612 0.73 -46.68 -23.03
N PRO A 613 -0.51 -46.61 -22.52
CA PRO A 613 -1.50 -45.64 -22.98
C PRO A 613 -0.95 -44.21 -22.95
N ASP A 614 -1.45 -43.33 -23.82
CA ASP A 614 -0.97 -41.94 -23.90
C ASP A 614 -0.99 -41.26 -22.51
N GLY A 615 0.14 -40.65 -22.14
CA GLY A 615 0.32 -39.99 -20.83
C GLY A 615 0.65 -40.93 -19.66
N ALA A 616 0.63 -42.25 -19.85
CA ALA A 616 1.01 -43.24 -18.84
C ALA A 616 2.50 -43.63 -18.91
N ARG A 617 3.07 -43.97 -17.75
CA ARG A 617 4.46 -44.43 -17.61
C ARG A 617 4.53 -45.68 -16.77
N TYR A 618 5.41 -46.61 -17.12
CA TYR A 618 5.67 -47.77 -16.29
C TYR A 618 6.39 -47.37 -15.00
N THR A 619 5.92 -47.90 -13.88
CA THR A 619 6.37 -47.55 -12.53
C THR A 619 7.09 -48.70 -11.85
N SER A 620 6.74 -49.95 -12.18
CA SER A 620 7.43 -51.12 -11.67
C SER A 620 7.19 -52.37 -12.51
N VAL A 621 8.09 -53.35 -12.36
CA VAL A 621 7.94 -54.71 -12.90
C VAL A 621 7.92 -55.69 -11.74
N GLN A 622 6.92 -56.55 -11.68
CA GLN A 622 6.85 -57.63 -10.73
C GLN A 622 7.72 -58.80 -11.19
N VAL A 623 8.39 -59.43 -10.22
CA VAL A 623 9.32 -60.55 -10.39
C VAL A 623 8.82 -61.68 -9.51
N GLY A 624 8.69 -62.88 -10.07
CA GLY A 624 8.35 -64.10 -9.36
C GLY A 624 9.37 -65.20 -9.62
N SER A 625 9.44 -66.16 -8.70
CA SER A 625 10.19 -67.40 -8.88
C SER A 625 9.42 -68.57 -8.27
N ASN A 626 9.73 -69.79 -8.69
CA ASN A 626 9.08 -71.02 -8.18
C ASN A 626 9.72 -71.52 -6.86
N GLN A 627 10.68 -70.78 -6.31
CA GLN A 627 11.41 -71.07 -5.08
C GLN A 627 11.61 -69.76 -4.31
N ASP A 628 11.82 -69.85 -3.00
CA ASP A 628 12.25 -68.69 -2.21
C ASP A 628 13.58 -68.15 -2.77
N TYR A 629 13.70 -66.83 -2.84
CA TYR A 629 14.86 -66.18 -3.44
C TYR A 629 15.21 -64.89 -2.72
N GLU A 630 16.49 -64.56 -2.71
CA GLU A 630 17.02 -63.23 -2.39
C GLU A 630 18.11 -62.89 -3.41
N SER A 631 17.93 -61.79 -4.12
CA SER A 631 18.83 -61.39 -5.20
C SER A 631 18.89 -59.88 -5.32
N GLY A 632 20.11 -59.38 -5.52
CA GLY A 632 20.30 -58.06 -6.12
C GLY A 632 19.86 -58.08 -7.58
N VAL A 633 19.29 -56.99 -8.06
CA VAL A 633 18.97 -56.77 -9.47
C VAL A 633 19.47 -55.40 -9.92
N HIS A 634 20.27 -55.39 -10.97
CA HIS A 634 20.63 -54.16 -11.69
C HIS A 634 19.60 -53.92 -12.80
N VAL A 635 19.08 -52.69 -12.83
CA VAL A 635 18.03 -52.29 -13.77
C VAL A 635 18.61 -51.29 -14.75
N SER A 636 18.35 -51.52 -16.03
CA SER A 636 18.59 -50.53 -17.07
C SER A 636 17.42 -50.52 -18.04
N SER A 637 17.05 -49.36 -18.56
CA SER A 637 15.89 -49.20 -19.42
C SER A 637 16.19 -48.23 -20.57
N GLY A 638 15.44 -48.33 -21.66
CA GLY A 638 15.61 -47.43 -22.80
C GLY A 638 14.61 -47.63 -23.93
N PRO A 639 14.63 -46.74 -24.94
CA PRO A 639 13.74 -46.82 -26.09
C PRO A 639 14.04 -48.02 -27.00
N ASP A 640 15.31 -48.45 -27.07
CA ASP A 640 15.82 -49.57 -27.86
C ASP A 640 16.87 -50.37 -27.08
N THR A 641 17.14 -51.62 -27.48
CA THR A 641 18.07 -52.54 -26.81
C THR A 641 19.53 -52.06 -26.79
N ASP A 642 19.90 -51.15 -27.69
CA ASP A 642 21.27 -50.62 -27.81
C ASP A 642 21.50 -49.34 -26.99
N ARG A 643 20.42 -48.73 -26.47
CA ARG A 643 20.44 -47.45 -25.73
C ARG A 643 19.76 -47.59 -24.37
N LEU A 644 20.31 -48.46 -23.54
CA LEU A 644 19.82 -48.68 -22.18
C LEU A 644 20.60 -47.82 -21.18
N ALA A 645 19.90 -46.98 -20.43
CA ALA A 645 20.45 -46.21 -19.32
C ALA A 645 20.30 -46.99 -18.01
N GLY A 646 21.31 -46.95 -17.13
CA GLY A 646 21.21 -47.59 -15.82
C GLY A 646 20.27 -46.83 -14.90
N GLU A 647 19.24 -47.50 -14.38
CA GLU A 647 18.25 -46.91 -13.46
C GLU A 647 18.61 -47.11 -11.99
N GLY A 648 19.34 -48.17 -11.64
CA GLY A 648 19.78 -48.42 -10.27
C GLY A 648 19.96 -49.90 -9.91
N PHE A 649 20.23 -50.13 -8.63
CA PHE A 649 20.33 -51.46 -8.03
C PHE A 649 19.25 -51.63 -6.96
N HIS A 650 18.54 -52.76 -6.98
CA HIS A 650 17.49 -53.08 -6.03
C HIS A 650 17.69 -54.48 -5.44
N SER A 651 17.38 -54.64 -4.15
CA SER A 651 17.35 -55.96 -3.51
C SER A 651 15.93 -56.49 -3.53
N LEU A 652 15.75 -57.69 -4.08
CA LEU A 652 14.48 -58.41 -4.12
C LEU A 652 14.59 -59.65 -3.23
N TYR A 653 13.51 -59.95 -2.53
CA TYR A 653 13.40 -61.20 -1.77
C TYR A 653 11.95 -61.67 -1.70
N SER A 654 11.76 -62.98 -1.65
CA SER A 654 10.47 -63.62 -1.45
C SER A 654 10.69 -64.83 -0.55
N TYR A 655 10.08 -64.80 0.64
CA TYR A 655 10.20 -65.84 1.66
C TYR A 655 8.81 -66.17 2.22
N GLY A 656 8.22 -67.29 1.77
CA GLY A 656 6.86 -67.67 2.20
C GLY A 656 5.80 -66.58 1.96
N SER A 657 4.65 -66.65 2.64
CA SER A 657 3.47 -65.82 2.33
C SER A 657 3.44 -64.41 2.91
N ASP A 658 4.37 -64.01 3.79
CA ASP A 658 4.25 -62.77 4.58
C ASP A 658 5.45 -61.78 4.42
N THR A 659 6.51 -62.13 3.68
CA THR A 659 7.66 -61.22 3.45
C THR A 659 8.07 -61.22 1.97
N GLU A 660 7.58 -60.23 1.24
CA GLU A 660 7.80 -60.09 -0.21
C GLU A 660 8.25 -58.69 -0.59
N ARG A 661 9.43 -58.59 -1.22
CA ARG A 661 9.84 -57.46 -2.06
C ARG A 661 10.07 -57.96 -3.47
N THR A 662 8.95 -58.18 -4.17
CA THR A 662 8.88 -58.83 -5.48
C THR A 662 8.79 -57.82 -6.63
N THR A 663 8.86 -56.52 -6.37
CA THR A 663 8.72 -55.47 -7.40
C THR A 663 10.00 -54.67 -7.60
N VAL A 664 10.35 -54.47 -8.87
CA VAL A 664 11.46 -53.65 -9.33
C VAL A 664 10.90 -52.30 -9.77
N PRO A 665 11.22 -51.18 -9.09
CA PRO A 665 10.76 -49.87 -9.53
C PRO A 665 11.47 -49.46 -10.83
N LEU A 666 10.74 -48.79 -11.71
CA LEU A 666 11.27 -48.20 -12.94
C LEU A 666 11.30 -46.67 -12.80
N HIS A 667 12.44 -46.05 -13.10
CA HIS A 667 12.61 -44.60 -12.98
C HIS A 667 12.35 -43.86 -14.31
N ASP A 668 12.66 -44.47 -15.46
CA ASP A 668 12.35 -43.95 -16.79
C ASP A 668 11.19 -44.72 -17.41
N GLY A 669 9.98 -44.43 -16.94
CA GLY A 669 8.76 -45.15 -17.31
C GLY A 669 8.26 -44.96 -18.75
N GLN A 670 9.02 -44.29 -19.63
CA GLN A 670 8.78 -44.26 -21.08
C GLN A 670 9.62 -45.29 -21.86
N ALA A 671 10.48 -46.05 -21.18
CA ALA A 671 11.29 -47.08 -21.79
C ALA A 671 10.45 -48.26 -22.32
N ARG A 672 10.76 -48.69 -23.55
CA ARG A 672 10.12 -49.84 -24.20
C ARG A 672 10.83 -51.16 -23.88
N TYR A 673 12.12 -51.08 -23.54
CA TYR A 673 12.94 -52.23 -23.17
C TYR A 673 13.53 -52.04 -21.78
N VAL A 674 13.43 -53.09 -20.97
CA VAL A 674 13.99 -53.14 -19.62
C VAL A 674 14.92 -54.34 -19.51
N ARG A 675 16.18 -54.10 -19.15
CA ARG A 675 17.17 -55.13 -18.87
C ARG A 675 17.37 -55.26 -17.37
N LEU A 676 17.18 -56.49 -16.88
CA LEU A 676 17.30 -56.88 -15.49
C LEU A 676 18.43 -57.90 -15.36
N GLU A 677 19.45 -57.56 -14.56
CA GLU A 677 20.56 -58.46 -14.25
C GLU A 677 20.52 -58.86 -12.79
N PHE A 678 20.19 -60.12 -12.53
CA PHE A 678 20.10 -60.67 -11.20
C PHE A 678 21.45 -61.24 -10.76
N ASP A 679 21.88 -60.89 -9.54
CA ASP A 679 23.02 -61.50 -8.84
C ASP A 679 22.68 -62.92 -8.31
N SER A 680 22.00 -63.70 -9.13
CA SER A 680 21.53 -65.05 -8.83
C SER A 680 21.46 -65.89 -10.11
N GLU A 681 21.59 -67.21 -9.96
CA GLU A 681 21.40 -68.17 -11.05
C GLU A 681 19.96 -68.72 -11.12
N HIS A 682 19.07 -68.29 -10.21
CA HIS A 682 17.67 -68.70 -10.20
C HIS A 682 16.93 -68.25 -11.46
N SER A 683 15.91 -69.02 -11.84
CA SER A 683 15.00 -68.63 -12.92
C SER A 683 13.88 -67.76 -12.37
N PHE A 684 13.69 -66.59 -12.99
CA PHE A 684 12.64 -65.64 -12.67
C PHE A 684 11.61 -65.56 -13.82
N TYR A 685 10.37 -65.24 -13.46
CA TYR A 685 9.30 -64.88 -14.39
C TYR A 685 8.70 -63.52 -14.01
N PHE A 686 8.05 -62.86 -14.98
CA PHE A 686 7.57 -61.48 -14.82
C PHE A 686 6.05 -61.46 -15.02
N PRO A 687 5.26 -61.56 -13.93
CA PRO A 687 3.81 -61.68 -14.04
C PRO A 687 3.13 -60.40 -14.52
N ALA A 688 3.64 -59.21 -14.13
CA ALA A 688 3.05 -57.93 -14.47
C ALA A 688 4.09 -56.79 -14.49
N ALA A 689 3.85 -55.78 -15.32
CA ALA A 689 4.45 -54.45 -15.23
C ALA A 689 3.33 -53.43 -15.01
N THR A 690 3.46 -52.61 -13.97
CA THR A 690 2.46 -51.62 -13.58
C THR A 690 2.74 -50.29 -14.26
N TYR A 691 1.76 -49.71 -14.93
CA TYR A 691 1.82 -48.34 -15.45
C TYR A 691 0.84 -47.42 -14.73
N ARG A 692 1.18 -46.13 -14.67
CA ARG A 692 0.35 -45.07 -14.10
C ARG A 692 0.47 -43.80 -14.94
N SER A 693 -0.63 -43.12 -15.22
CA SER A 693 -0.62 -41.75 -15.78
C SER A 693 -0.60 -40.70 -14.68
N ALA A 694 -0.03 -39.53 -14.97
CA ALA A 694 -0.25 -38.35 -14.14
C ALA A 694 -1.76 -38.06 -14.10
N ARG A 695 -2.28 -37.64 -12.94
CA ARG A 695 -3.66 -37.18 -12.86
C ARG A 695 -3.74 -35.85 -13.62
N GLU A 696 -4.40 -35.83 -14.77
CA GLU A 696 -4.62 -34.60 -15.53
C GLU A 696 -5.61 -33.71 -14.76
N THR A 697 -5.26 -32.44 -14.56
CA THR A 697 -6.20 -31.46 -14.01
C THR A 697 -7.28 -31.22 -15.05
N LEU A 698 -8.56 -31.26 -14.66
CA LEU A 698 -9.64 -30.89 -15.56
C LEU A 698 -9.61 -29.38 -15.77
N GLU A 699 -9.70 -28.90 -17.01
CA GLU A 699 -9.49 -27.50 -17.37
C GLU A 699 -10.73 -26.88 -18.02
N ILE A 700 -10.89 -25.56 -17.84
CA ILE A 700 -11.87 -24.71 -18.50
C ILE A 700 -11.12 -23.62 -19.26
N THR A 701 -11.40 -23.48 -20.56
CA THR A 701 -10.74 -22.51 -21.42
C THR A 701 -11.67 -21.36 -21.78
N GLN A 702 -11.19 -20.13 -21.60
CA GLN A 702 -11.84 -18.91 -22.07
C GLN A 702 -11.02 -18.33 -23.23
N SER A 703 -11.59 -18.36 -24.44
CA SER A 703 -11.00 -17.73 -25.62
C SER A 703 -11.42 -16.26 -25.71
N VAL A 704 -10.47 -15.40 -26.09
CA VAL A 704 -10.65 -13.95 -26.25
C VAL A 704 -10.18 -13.57 -27.65
N ASP A 705 -10.95 -12.74 -28.33
CA ASP A 705 -10.55 -12.19 -29.62
C ASP A 705 -9.48 -11.10 -29.41
N PRO A 706 -8.27 -11.24 -29.99
CA PRO A 706 -7.22 -10.23 -29.87
C PRO A 706 -7.62 -8.84 -30.37
N GLU A 707 -8.59 -8.71 -31.29
CA GLU A 707 -9.06 -7.40 -31.75
C GLU A 707 -9.83 -6.62 -30.67
N GLU A 708 -10.41 -7.32 -29.69
CA GLU A 708 -11.11 -6.72 -28.56
C GLU A 708 -10.14 -6.31 -27.42
N MET A 709 -8.86 -6.69 -27.51
CA MET A 709 -7.85 -6.40 -26.50
C MET A 709 -7.21 -5.02 -26.69
N GLU A 710 -7.09 -4.24 -25.60
CA GLU A 710 -6.29 -3.02 -25.63
C GLU A 710 -4.81 -3.38 -25.83
N THR A 711 -4.18 -2.76 -26.83
CA THR A 711 -2.77 -3.00 -27.18
C THR A 711 -2.00 -1.69 -27.20
N THR A 712 -0.84 -1.64 -26.53
CA THR A 712 0.03 -0.46 -26.45
C THR A 712 1.49 -0.86 -26.67
N ARG A 713 2.34 0.07 -27.14
CA ARG A 713 3.79 -0.12 -27.26
C ARG A 713 4.52 0.72 -26.22
N ASP A 714 5.42 0.11 -25.46
CA ASP A 714 6.34 0.79 -24.56
C ASP A 714 7.68 1.08 -25.28
N PRO A 715 7.97 2.34 -25.64
CA PRO A 715 9.18 2.70 -26.37
C PRO A 715 10.43 2.72 -25.49
N ASP A 716 10.29 2.83 -24.17
CA ASP A 716 11.43 2.86 -23.24
C ASP A 716 11.92 1.42 -22.97
N LEU A 717 10.99 0.46 -22.91
CA LEU A 717 11.29 -0.97 -22.77
C LEU A 717 11.40 -1.72 -24.11
N GLN A 718 11.08 -1.08 -25.24
CA GLN A 718 10.94 -1.71 -26.55
C GLN A 718 10.05 -2.97 -26.49
N ALA A 719 8.85 -2.83 -25.92
CA ALA A 719 7.94 -3.96 -25.69
C ALA A 719 6.53 -3.68 -26.22
N SER A 720 5.86 -4.73 -26.69
CA SER A 720 4.45 -4.75 -27.03
C SER A 720 3.63 -5.25 -25.84
N VAL A 721 2.58 -4.51 -25.45
CA VAL A 721 1.80 -4.74 -24.23
C VAL A 721 0.35 -5.04 -24.58
N TYR A 722 -0.14 -6.22 -24.18
CA TYR A 722 -1.51 -6.68 -24.37
C TYR A 722 -2.26 -6.71 -23.04
N TYR A 723 -3.49 -6.23 -23.03
CA TYR A 723 -4.31 -6.11 -21.83
C TYR A 723 -5.51 -7.07 -21.90
N PHE A 724 -5.64 -7.95 -20.90
CA PHE A 724 -6.75 -8.89 -20.75
C PHE A 724 -7.54 -8.58 -19.48
N GLU A 725 -8.87 -8.44 -19.59
CA GLU A 725 -9.76 -8.20 -18.45
C GLU A 725 -10.35 -9.52 -17.93
N ASN A 726 -10.03 -9.87 -16.68
CA ASN A 726 -10.58 -11.01 -15.95
C ASN A 726 -11.73 -10.55 -15.05
N ALA A 727 -12.81 -10.03 -15.66
CA ALA A 727 -13.92 -9.35 -14.97
C ALA A 727 -14.56 -10.16 -13.82
N ARG A 728 -14.52 -11.49 -13.90
CA ARG A 728 -15.10 -12.40 -12.89
C ARG A 728 -14.09 -13.00 -11.91
N ARG A 729 -12.85 -12.51 -11.93
CA ARG A 729 -11.77 -12.90 -11.00
C ARG A 729 -11.59 -14.41 -10.94
N ARG A 730 -11.58 -15.04 -12.11
CA ARG A 730 -11.35 -16.48 -12.24
C ARG A 730 -9.90 -16.79 -11.92
N ASN A 731 -9.66 -17.98 -11.39
CA ASN A 731 -8.33 -18.48 -11.08
C ASN A 731 -7.70 -19.04 -12.37
N ILE A 732 -6.78 -18.29 -12.99
CA ILE A 732 -6.13 -18.63 -14.25
C ILE A 732 -4.79 -19.29 -13.94
N ASP A 733 -4.60 -20.49 -14.50
CA ASP A 733 -3.39 -21.31 -14.39
C ASP A 733 -2.37 -20.99 -15.49
N ARG A 734 -2.83 -20.73 -16.71
CA ARG A 734 -1.94 -20.37 -17.83
C ARG A 734 -2.65 -19.58 -18.91
N LEU A 735 -1.86 -18.84 -19.68
CA LEU A 735 -2.28 -18.20 -20.91
C LEU A 735 -1.73 -18.97 -22.11
N VAL A 736 -2.54 -19.12 -23.15
CA VAL A 736 -2.11 -19.70 -24.43
C VAL A 736 -2.22 -18.64 -25.50
N LEU A 737 -1.08 -18.28 -26.08
CA LEU A 737 -0.95 -17.22 -27.09
C LEU A 737 -0.64 -17.81 -28.46
N ARG A 738 -1.19 -17.22 -29.52
CA ARG A 738 -0.94 -17.62 -30.92
C ARG A 738 -0.52 -16.41 -31.73
N PHE A 739 0.50 -16.57 -32.57
CA PHE A 739 1.10 -15.47 -33.34
C PHE A 739 1.09 -15.76 -34.84
N GLN A 740 1.02 -14.70 -35.64
CA GLN A 740 1.05 -14.77 -37.10
C GLN A 740 2.43 -15.21 -37.64
N GLU A 741 3.51 -14.80 -36.96
CA GLU A 741 4.88 -15.03 -37.41
C GLU A 741 5.34 -16.49 -37.22
N GLU A 742 5.98 -17.05 -38.25
CA GLU A 742 6.42 -18.45 -38.23
C GLU A 742 7.67 -18.69 -37.38
N ARG A 743 8.54 -17.68 -37.23
CA ARG A 743 9.80 -17.79 -36.48
C ARG A 743 10.05 -16.55 -35.65
N PHE A 744 10.15 -16.76 -34.34
CA PHE A 744 10.48 -15.70 -33.39
C PHE A 744 11.09 -16.31 -32.14
N ASP A 745 11.75 -15.46 -31.36
CA ASP A 745 12.23 -15.75 -30.02
C ASP A 745 12.11 -14.45 -29.22
N ARG A 746 11.25 -14.43 -28.21
CA ARG A 746 10.91 -13.23 -27.44
C ARG A 746 10.81 -13.55 -25.96
N THR A 747 11.26 -12.61 -25.16
CA THR A 747 11.04 -12.61 -23.72
C THR A 747 9.64 -12.10 -23.44
N VAL A 748 8.93 -12.76 -22.52
CA VAL A 748 7.58 -12.36 -22.09
C VAL A 748 7.55 -12.18 -20.58
N GLU A 749 6.97 -11.07 -20.14
CA GLU A 749 6.65 -10.82 -18.75
C GLU A 749 5.14 -10.67 -18.61
N ILE A 750 4.58 -11.33 -17.60
CA ILE A 750 3.17 -11.22 -17.26
C ILE A 750 3.05 -10.48 -15.93
N GLN A 751 2.27 -9.41 -15.95
CA GLN A 751 1.91 -8.66 -14.76
C GLN A 751 0.41 -8.77 -14.52
N GLU A 752 0.03 -9.00 -13.27
CA GLU A 752 -1.35 -9.08 -12.84
C GLU A 752 -1.75 -7.79 -12.11
N PHE A 753 -2.97 -7.34 -12.33
CA PHE A 753 -3.54 -6.23 -11.58
C PHE A 753 -4.02 -6.72 -10.22
N ASP A 754 -3.27 -6.39 -9.18
CA ASP A 754 -3.68 -6.58 -7.80
C ASP A 754 -4.81 -5.58 -7.50
N ALA A 755 -6.02 -6.08 -7.25
CA ALA A 755 -7.19 -5.24 -7.00
C ALA A 755 -7.14 -4.49 -5.67
N ASP A 756 -6.39 -5.00 -4.69
CA ASP A 756 -6.24 -4.41 -3.36
C ASP A 756 -5.16 -3.32 -3.38
N LEU A 757 -4.07 -3.52 -4.13
CA LEU A 757 -3.01 -2.52 -4.32
C LEU A 757 -3.35 -1.51 -5.44
N LYS A 758 -4.25 -1.87 -6.38
CA LYS A 758 -4.54 -1.17 -7.64
C LYS A 758 -3.27 -0.93 -8.48
N GLU A 759 -2.32 -1.85 -8.40
CA GLU A 759 -1.07 -1.82 -9.14
C GLU A 759 -0.85 -3.12 -9.89
N TYR A 760 -0.09 -3.04 -10.98
CA TYR A 760 0.38 -4.23 -11.67
C TYR A 760 1.61 -4.79 -10.96
N THR A 761 1.54 -6.06 -10.57
CA THR A 761 2.64 -6.81 -9.96
C THR A 761 3.13 -7.88 -10.93
N GLY A 762 4.45 -8.06 -11.04
CA GLY A 762 5.03 -9.12 -11.86
C GLY A 762 4.71 -10.49 -11.29
N THR A 763 4.09 -11.35 -12.11
CA THR A 763 3.60 -12.68 -11.70
C THR A 763 4.34 -13.82 -12.39
N SER A 764 4.79 -13.63 -13.64
CA SER A 764 5.49 -14.69 -14.38
C SER A 764 6.44 -14.10 -15.42
N TYR A 765 7.60 -14.73 -15.62
CA TYR A 765 8.58 -14.36 -16.62
C TYR A 765 8.97 -15.60 -17.42
N GLY A 766 8.97 -15.48 -18.75
CA GLY A 766 9.18 -16.61 -19.64
C GLY A 766 9.75 -16.19 -20.99
N ARG A 767 9.94 -17.18 -21.86
CA ARG A 767 10.44 -16.97 -23.21
C ARG A 767 9.56 -17.77 -24.17
N ILE A 768 9.03 -17.11 -25.20
CA ILE A 768 8.22 -17.73 -26.25
C ILE A 768 9.07 -17.85 -27.52
N SER A 769 8.96 -18.98 -28.22
CA SER A 769 9.69 -19.14 -29.48
C SER A 769 8.97 -20.07 -30.44
N SER A 770 9.05 -19.77 -31.73
CA SER A 770 8.58 -20.65 -32.80
C SER A 770 9.70 -20.92 -33.81
N ARG A 771 9.77 -22.17 -34.30
CA ARG A 771 10.81 -22.66 -35.22
C ARG A 771 10.30 -22.92 -36.65
N GLY A 772 9.17 -22.34 -37.04
CA GLY A 772 8.62 -22.44 -38.39
C GLY A 772 7.26 -23.13 -38.49
N THR A 773 6.51 -23.19 -37.38
CA THR A 773 5.12 -23.68 -37.38
C THR A 773 4.22 -22.47 -37.16
N PRO A 774 3.52 -21.96 -38.19
CA PRO A 774 2.55 -20.90 -38.01
C PRO A 774 1.45 -21.35 -37.05
N ASP A 775 0.95 -20.42 -36.23
CA ASP A 775 -0.15 -20.66 -35.28
C ASP A 775 0.15 -21.77 -34.23
N ALA A 776 1.42 -21.94 -33.86
CA ALA A 776 1.81 -22.84 -32.77
C ALA A 776 1.47 -22.20 -31.41
N PRO A 777 0.64 -22.85 -30.56
CA PRO A 777 0.25 -22.30 -29.26
C PRO A 777 1.45 -22.17 -28.32
N GLN A 778 1.64 -20.98 -27.76
CA GLN A 778 2.66 -20.67 -26.76
C GLN A 778 1.98 -20.61 -25.39
N SER A 779 2.24 -21.62 -24.56
CA SER A 779 1.69 -21.70 -23.21
C SER A 779 2.61 -20.99 -22.21
N ILE A 780 2.06 -20.05 -21.46
CA ILE A 780 2.77 -19.33 -20.40
C ILE A 780 2.08 -19.61 -19.06
N PRO A 781 2.74 -20.33 -18.14
CA PRO A 781 2.17 -20.63 -16.83
C PRO A 781 2.09 -19.36 -15.96
N LEU A 782 1.05 -19.30 -15.12
CA LEU A 782 0.85 -18.31 -14.08
C LEU A 782 0.92 -19.02 -12.73
N GLU A 783 1.68 -18.49 -11.78
CA GLU A 783 1.72 -19.03 -10.40
C GLU A 783 0.46 -18.59 -9.61
N PHE A 784 -0.73 -19.03 -10.06
CA PHE A 784 -2.07 -18.73 -9.54
C PHE A 784 -2.50 -17.26 -9.68
N SER A 785 -3.16 -16.91 -10.80
CA SER A 785 -3.64 -15.55 -11.07
C SER A 785 -5.14 -15.41 -10.85
N ASN A 786 -5.60 -14.44 -10.05
CA ASN A 786 -7.04 -14.17 -9.83
C ASN A 786 -7.43 -12.69 -9.94
N GLY A 787 -6.48 -11.86 -10.34
CA GLY A 787 -6.59 -10.42 -10.46
C GLY A 787 -7.57 -10.03 -11.55
N ASN A 788 -8.06 -8.80 -11.45
CA ASN A 788 -9.14 -8.31 -12.33
C ASN A 788 -8.66 -8.08 -13.77
N ALA A 789 -7.35 -7.94 -13.97
CA ALA A 789 -6.75 -7.73 -15.29
C ALA A 789 -5.34 -8.31 -15.34
N ILE A 790 -4.90 -8.70 -16.52
CA ILE A 790 -3.57 -9.24 -16.79
C ILE A 790 -2.96 -8.42 -17.94
N LYS A 791 -1.70 -8.03 -17.79
CA LYS A 791 -0.86 -7.48 -18.85
C LYS A 791 0.17 -8.50 -19.29
N VAL A 792 0.34 -8.60 -20.59
CA VAL A 792 1.39 -9.41 -21.21
C VAL A 792 2.34 -8.48 -21.95
N TYR A 793 3.57 -8.36 -21.44
CA TYR A 793 4.68 -7.64 -22.06
C TYR A 793 5.47 -8.61 -22.93
N ILE A 794 5.58 -8.32 -24.22
CA ILE A 794 6.45 -9.02 -25.17
C ILE A 794 7.59 -8.08 -25.52
N TYR A 795 8.81 -8.37 -25.06
CA TYR A 795 9.98 -7.54 -25.34
C TYR A 795 10.46 -7.78 -26.77
N ASP A 796 10.31 -6.77 -27.60
CA ASP A 796 10.65 -6.82 -29.03
C ASP A 796 12.17 -6.70 -29.26
N GLU A 797 12.89 -6.12 -28.30
CA GLU A 797 14.32 -5.78 -28.40
C GLU A 797 14.59 -4.98 -29.69
N ASP A 798 15.55 -5.42 -30.52
CA ASP A 798 15.87 -4.81 -31.81
C ASP A 798 15.00 -5.32 -32.99
N ASN A 799 14.01 -6.18 -32.73
CA ASN A 799 13.21 -6.82 -33.78
C ASN A 799 11.84 -6.14 -33.96
N ASP A 800 11.16 -6.46 -35.07
CA ASP A 800 9.78 -6.02 -35.30
C ASP A 800 8.80 -6.70 -34.29
N PRO A 801 7.72 -6.00 -33.89
CA PRO A 801 6.67 -6.53 -33.02
C PRO A 801 5.99 -7.77 -33.58
N LEU A 802 5.59 -8.69 -32.70
CA LEU A 802 4.78 -9.87 -33.07
C LEU A 802 3.28 -9.53 -33.15
N THR A 803 2.58 -10.21 -34.05
CA THR A 803 1.13 -10.05 -34.27
C THR A 803 0.36 -11.16 -33.58
N LEU A 804 -0.37 -10.83 -32.50
CA LEU A 804 -1.21 -11.78 -31.77
C LEU A 804 -2.49 -12.10 -32.55
N ILE A 805 -2.76 -13.39 -32.79
CA ILE A 805 -3.93 -13.91 -33.53
C ILE A 805 -4.85 -14.80 -32.68
N GLY A 806 -4.43 -15.16 -31.46
CA GLY A 806 -5.28 -15.89 -30.53
C GLY A 806 -4.81 -15.77 -29.09
N PHE A 807 -5.77 -15.66 -28.17
CA PHE A 807 -5.56 -15.56 -26.74
C PHE A 807 -6.54 -16.47 -26.01
N GLU A 808 -6.04 -17.39 -25.19
CA GLU A 808 -6.86 -18.26 -24.36
C GLU A 808 -6.38 -18.22 -22.90
N ALA A 809 -7.29 -18.01 -21.96
CA ALA A 809 -7.04 -18.13 -20.53
C ALA A 809 -7.57 -19.48 -20.02
N VAL A 810 -6.69 -20.29 -19.43
CA VAL A 810 -7.01 -21.63 -18.95
C VAL A 810 -7.12 -21.61 -17.42
N SER A 811 -8.24 -22.08 -16.89
CA SER A 811 -8.52 -22.20 -15.46
C SER A 811 -8.72 -23.66 -15.07
N PRO A 812 -8.24 -24.12 -13.90
CA PRO A 812 -8.54 -25.47 -13.43
C PRO A 812 -10.01 -25.54 -12.97
N ARG A 813 -10.65 -26.68 -13.17
CA ARG A 813 -11.89 -27.00 -12.46
C ARG A 813 -11.60 -27.09 -10.97
N GLU A 814 -12.46 -26.52 -10.14
CA GLU A 814 -12.30 -26.45 -8.70
C GLU A 814 -13.41 -27.24 -7.99
N GLU A 815 -13.06 -27.87 -6.87
CA GLU A 815 -14.01 -28.34 -5.88
C GLU A 815 -13.94 -27.47 -4.62
N VAL A 816 -15.10 -27.26 -4.02
CA VAL A 816 -15.30 -26.49 -2.80
C VAL A 816 -15.28 -27.44 -1.61
N VAL A 817 -14.46 -27.13 -0.60
CA VAL A 817 -14.39 -27.84 0.67
C VAL A 817 -14.86 -26.88 1.78
N PHE A 818 -15.86 -27.30 2.56
CA PHE A 818 -16.42 -26.49 3.63
C PHE A 818 -16.60 -27.26 4.93
N GLU A 819 -16.52 -26.54 6.06
CA GLU A 819 -16.65 -27.14 7.39
C GLU A 819 -18.13 -27.41 7.71
N LEU A 820 -18.40 -28.64 8.14
CA LEU A 820 -19.72 -29.01 8.63
C LEU A 820 -19.83 -28.57 10.10
N PRO A 821 -20.85 -27.78 10.47
CA PRO A 821 -20.99 -27.33 11.85
C PRO A 821 -21.26 -28.50 12.80
N ASP A 822 -20.71 -28.41 14.01
CA ASP A 822 -20.91 -29.40 15.06
C ASP A 822 -22.42 -29.59 15.34
N PRO A 823 -22.95 -30.83 15.23
CA PRO A 823 -24.35 -31.13 15.54
C PRO A 823 -24.81 -30.61 16.91
N ALA A 824 -23.91 -30.53 17.91
CA ALA A 824 -24.23 -30.04 19.25
C ALA A 824 -24.61 -28.54 19.29
N VAL A 825 -24.28 -27.78 18.25
CA VAL A 825 -24.52 -26.32 18.16
C VAL A 825 -25.75 -26.02 17.30
N LEU A 826 -26.41 -27.03 16.72
CA LEU A 826 -27.55 -26.87 15.83
C LEU A 826 -28.88 -27.12 16.58
N PRO A 827 -29.96 -26.37 16.26
CA PRO A 827 -31.29 -26.64 16.82
C PRO A 827 -31.81 -28.03 16.41
N GLU A 828 -32.37 -28.81 17.35
CA GLU A 828 -32.80 -30.21 17.14
C GLU A 828 -33.88 -30.43 16.04
N ASN A 829 -34.53 -29.37 15.54
CA ASN A 829 -35.72 -29.47 14.68
C ASN A 829 -35.61 -28.79 13.30
N SER A 830 -34.42 -28.37 12.84
CA SER A 830 -34.26 -27.84 11.47
C SER A 830 -33.91 -28.94 10.47
N GLU A 831 -34.69 -29.05 9.39
CA GLU A 831 -34.20 -29.67 8.15
C GLU A 831 -32.99 -28.84 7.72
N ASN A 832 -31.78 -29.30 8.07
CA ASN A 832 -30.54 -28.56 7.88
C ASN A 832 -30.26 -28.42 6.38
N GLU A 833 -30.76 -27.33 5.80
CA GLU A 833 -30.71 -27.06 4.37
C GLU A 833 -29.46 -26.25 4.06
N PHE A 834 -28.61 -26.82 3.21
CA PHE A 834 -27.40 -26.17 2.72
C PHE A 834 -27.71 -25.60 1.33
N ARG A 835 -27.41 -24.32 1.14
CA ARG A 835 -27.55 -23.64 -0.15
C ARG A 835 -26.24 -22.98 -0.54
N LEU A 836 -25.88 -23.10 -1.81
CA LEU A 836 -24.84 -22.32 -2.44
C LEU A 836 -25.48 -21.13 -3.15
N TYR A 837 -25.23 -19.92 -2.67
CA TYR A 837 -25.63 -18.68 -3.33
C TYR A 837 -24.48 -18.16 -4.21
N TYR A 838 -24.79 -17.74 -5.43
CA TYR A 838 -23.83 -17.25 -6.43
C TYR A 838 -24.51 -16.31 -7.45
N GLY A 839 -23.72 -15.70 -8.32
CA GLY A 839 -24.18 -14.66 -9.23
C GLY A 839 -24.39 -13.34 -8.51
N ASN A 840 -23.40 -12.88 -7.74
CA ASN A 840 -23.36 -11.50 -7.24
C ASN A 840 -22.04 -10.87 -7.71
N GLU A 841 -22.11 -10.08 -8.78
CA GLU A 841 -20.94 -9.43 -9.38
C GLU A 841 -20.23 -8.43 -8.43
N TYR A 842 -20.94 -7.96 -7.40
CA TYR A 842 -20.43 -7.01 -6.41
C TYR A 842 -19.93 -7.67 -5.11
N ALA A 843 -20.07 -8.99 -4.98
CA ALA A 843 -19.64 -9.71 -3.80
C ALA A 843 -18.11 -9.88 -3.75
N ARG A 844 -17.53 -9.57 -2.58
CA ARG A 844 -16.09 -9.78 -2.32
C ARG A 844 -15.82 -11.21 -1.87
N ARG A 845 -14.62 -11.73 -2.19
CA ARG A 845 -14.19 -13.06 -1.75
C ARG A 845 -14.15 -13.10 -0.21
N PRO A 846 -14.79 -14.09 0.42
CA PRO A 846 -14.72 -14.23 1.87
C PRO A 846 -13.36 -14.82 2.25
N SER A 847 -12.73 -14.26 3.28
CA SER A 847 -11.49 -14.81 3.85
C SER A 847 -11.82 -15.69 5.04
N TYR A 848 -11.52 -16.98 4.93
CA TYR A 848 -11.68 -17.97 5.99
C TYR A 848 -10.34 -18.64 6.28
N GLU A 849 -10.00 -18.81 7.56
CA GLU A 849 -8.76 -19.47 8.03
C GLU A 849 -8.84 -21.01 7.98
N ILE A 850 -9.87 -21.56 7.33
CA ILE A 850 -10.12 -23.01 7.26
C ILE A 850 -9.00 -23.79 6.57
N ARG A 851 -8.24 -23.15 5.65
CA ARG A 851 -7.15 -23.83 4.92
C ARG A 851 -6.02 -24.26 5.86
N ASP A 852 -5.76 -23.50 6.92
CA ASP A 852 -4.69 -23.80 7.89
C ASP A 852 -5.11 -24.87 8.92
N THR A 853 -6.41 -25.08 9.09
CA THR A 853 -7.01 -26.06 10.02
C THR A 853 -7.51 -27.32 9.31
N TYR A 854 -7.46 -27.36 7.98
CA TYR A 854 -7.90 -28.49 7.17
C TYR A 854 -6.99 -29.72 7.33
N SER A 855 -7.58 -30.90 7.54
CA SER A 855 -6.89 -32.18 7.55
C SER A 855 -7.52 -33.16 6.56
N SER A 856 -6.70 -33.71 5.66
CA SER A 856 -7.11 -34.74 4.69
C SER A 856 -7.52 -36.06 5.32
N ASP A 857 -7.09 -36.32 6.55
CA ASP A 857 -7.33 -37.59 7.25
C ASP A 857 -8.73 -37.66 7.88
N LEU A 858 -9.39 -36.50 8.03
CA LEU A 858 -10.75 -36.40 8.53
C LEU A 858 -11.76 -36.86 7.46
N ARG A 859 -12.94 -37.32 7.90
CA ARG A 859 -13.97 -37.84 6.99
C ARG A 859 -14.59 -36.71 6.16
N HIS A 860 -14.71 -36.95 4.85
CA HIS A 860 -15.32 -36.04 3.88
C HIS A 860 -16.64 -36.61 3.35
N ALA A 861 -17.65 -35.76 3.19
CA ALA A 861 -18.88 -36.09 2.46
C ALA A 861 -18.86 -35.43 1.07
N ARG A 862 -18.89 -36.24 0.01
CA ARG A 862 -19.05 -35.72 -1.36
C ARG A 862 -20.52 -35.45 -1.65
N LEU A 863 -20.83 -34.23 -2.07
CA LEU A 863 -22.15 -33.70 -2.36
C LEU A 863 -22.24 -33.37 -3.85
N ASN A 864 -23.43 -33.52 -4.43
CA ASN A 864 -23.73 -33.08 -5.79
C ASN A 864 -24.56 -31.81 -5.74
N LEU A 865 -24.24 -30.83 -6.59
CA LEU A 865 -25.02 -29.62 -6.73
C LEU A 865 -26.38 -29.93 -7.37
N GLY A 866 -27.44 -29.35 -6.81
CA GLY A 866 -28.76 -29.33 -7.44
C GLY A 866 -28.82 -28.41 -8.68
N PRO A 867 -29.96 -28.35 -9.37
CA PRO A 867 -30.14 -27.48 -10.52
C PRO A 867 -30.06 -25.99 -10.13
N ALA A 868 -29.58 -25.16 -11.05
CA ALA A 868 -29.54 -23.71 -10.89
C ALA A 868 -30.97 -23.17 -10.72
N THR A 869 -31.25 -22.56 -9.57
CA THR A 869 -32.57 -22.00 -9.26
C THR A 869 -32.46 -20.48 -9.12
N PRO A 870 -33.30 -19.70 -9.82
CA PRO A 870 -33.39 -18.25 -9.60
C PRO A 870 -33.74 -17.96 -8.14
N ASN A 871 -33.06 -17.01 -7.53
CA ASN A 871 -33.36 -16.58 -6.17
C ASN A 871 -34.62 -15.70 -6.16
N GLU A 872 -35.69 -16.16 -5.51
CA GLU A 872 -36.95 -15.40 -5.42
C GLU A 872 -36.84 -14.16 -4.52
N ASP A 873 -35.91 -14.18 -3.56
CA ASP A 873 -35.58 -13.03 -2.70
C ASP A 873 -34.65 -12.04 -3.41
N PHE A 874 -34.26 -12.32 -4.66
CA PHE A 874 -33.44 -11.41 -5.44
C PHE A 874 -34.19 -10.10 -5.65
N GLY A 875 -33.64 -9.05 -5.05
CA GLY A 875 -34.25 -7.75 -5.06
C GLY A 875 -33.17 -6.70 -5.07
N TYR A 876 -33.39 -5.69 -5.91
CA TYR A 876 -32.54 -4.52 -5.87
C TYR A 876 -32.79 -3.79 -4.54
N SER A 877 -31.88 -3.97 -3.59
CA SER A 877 -31.93 -3.27 -2.32
C SER A 877 -31.44 -1.84 -2.52
N ILE A 878 -31.61 -0.97 -1.51
CA ILE A 878 -30.90 0.33 -1.47
C ILE A 878 -29.37 0.11 -1.50
N VAL A 879 -28.92 -1.14 -1.29
CA VAL A 879 -27.55 -1.62 -1.25
C VAL A 879 -27.06 -2.17 -2.63
N GLU A 880 -27.92 -2.70 -3.50
CA GLU A 880 -27.49 -3.33 -4.78
C GLU A 880 -28.62 -3.25 -5.83
N PRO A 881 -28.34 -2.91 -7.11
CA PRO A 881 -27.05 -2.61 -7.67
C PRO A 881 -26.63 -1.18 -7.29
N PRO A 882 -25.37 -0.80 -7.49
CA PRO A 882 -24.99 0.60 -7.49
C PRO A 882 -25.90 1.39 -8.46
N LEU A 883 -26.37 2.56 -8.03
CA LEU A 883 -26.97 3.55 -8.92
C LEU A 883 -26.05 3.75 -10.12
N SER A 884 -26.64 3.86 -11.31
CA SER A 884 -25.89 4.01 -12.56
C SER A 884 -24.77 5.04 -12.41
N SER A 885 -23.55 4.64 -12.79
CA SER A 885 -22.37 5.53 -12.79
C SER A 885 -22.61 6.78 -13.64
N TRP A 886 -23.54 6.74 -14.60
CA TRP A 886 -23.96 7.91 -15.37
C TRP A 886 -24.53 9.03 -14.48
N ILE A 887 -25.27 8.69 -13.43
CA ILE A 887 -25.83 9.66 -12.50
C ILE A 887 -24.69 10.37 -11.74
N ILE A 888 -23.60 9.67 -11.38
CA ILE A 888 -22.41 10.27 -10.75
C ILE A 888 -21.78 11.30 -11.68
N ARG A 889 -21.60 10.95 -12.96
CA ARG A 889 -21.03 11.84 -14.00
C ARG A 889 -21.87 13.11 -14.15
N VAL A 890 -23.17 12.96 -14.34
CA VAL A 890 -24.11 14.08 -14.53
C VAL A 890 -24.16 14.95 -13.28
N LEU A 891 -24.25 14.35 -12.09
CA LEU A 891 -24.32 15.07 -10.84
C LEU A 891 -23.05 15.90 -10.59
N PHE A 892 -21.86 15.33 -10.84
CA PHE A 892 -20.60 16.06 -10.72
C PHE A 892 -20.59 17.32 -11.59
N VAL A 893 -20.90 17.19 -12.88
CA VAL A 893 -20.90 18.32 -13.82
C VAL A 893 -21.96 19.35 -13.45
N LEU A 894 -23.19 18.93 -13.14
CA LEU A 894 -24.28 19.83 -12.77
C LEU A 894 -23.97 20.61 -11.49
N LEU A 895 -23.46 19.93 -10.45
CA LEU A 895 -23.10 20.59 -9.19
C LEU A 895 -21.92 21.54 -9.38
N LEU A 896 -20.91 21.17 -10.17
CA LEU A 896 -19.78 22.05 -10.49
C LEU A 896 -20.26 23.32 -11.21
N LEU A 897 -21.09 23.19 -12.24
CA LEU A 897 -21.67 24.34 -12.95
C LEU A 897 -22.55 25.18 -12.02
N GLY A 898 -23.38 24.52 -11.19
CA GLY A 898 -24.28 25.15 -10.24
C GLY A 898 -23.57 26.03 -9.21
N VAL A 899 -22.39 25.64 -8.74
CA VAL A 899 -21.58 26.46 -7.81
C VAL A 899 -20.68 27.48 -8.51
N SER A 900 -20.33 27.25 -9.78
CA SER A 900 -19.36 28.08 -10.52
C SER A 900 -19.85 29.51 -10.75
N TYR A 901 -21.09 29.70 -11.20
CA TYR A 901 -21.63 31.04 -11.44
C TYR A 901 -21.81 31.86 -10.15
N PRO A 902 -22.38 31.31 -9.06
CA PRO A 902 -22.36 31.91 -7.73
C PRO A 902 -20.97 32.30 -7.25
N ALA A 903 -20.00 31.39 -7.33
CA ALA A 903 -18.62 31.64 -6.89
C ALA A 903 -18.01 32.80 -7.69
N TYR A 904 -18.15 32.77 -9.01
CA TYR A 904 -17.66 33.81 -9.91
C TYR A 904 -18.15 35.20 -9.52
N ARG A 905 -19.47 35.39 -9.34
CA ARG A 905 -20.05 36.71 -9.01
C ARG A 905 -19.65 37.22 -7.62
N VAL A 906 -19.54 36.32 -6.64
CA VAL A 906 -19.33 36.69 -5.24
C VAL A 906 -17.86 37.01 -4.97
N LEU A 907 -16.97 36.13 -5.42
CA LEU A 907 -15.53 36.29 -5.22
C LEU A 907 -14.98 37.49 -5.99
N ALA A 908 -15.64 37.86 -7.10
CA ALA A 908 -15.34 39.06 -7.85
C ALA A 908 -15.41 40.35 -7.02
N ARG A 909 -16.51 40.54 -6.30
CA ARG A 909 -16.77 41.72 -5.46
C ARG A 909 -15.82 41.82 -4.27
N PHE A 910 -15.34 40.66 -3.79
CA PHE A 910 -14.42 40.59 -2.66
C PHE A 910 -13.05 41.17 -2.98
N ALA A 911 -12.53 40.90 -4.19
CA ALA A 911 -11.23 41.40 -4.64
C ALA A 911 -11.24 42.93 -4.84
N GLU A 912 -12.34 43.47 -5.37
CA GLU A 912 -12.51 44.92 -5.62
C GLU A 912 -12.50 45.73 -4.31
N HIS A 913 -13.14 45.23 -3.25
CA HIS A 913 -13.11 45.87 -1.92
C HIS A 913 -11.73 45.83 -1.25
N ARG A 914 -10.91 44.80 -1.50
CA ARG A 914 -9.55 44.70 -0.94
C ARG A 914 -8.60 45.68 -1.61
N ALA A 915 -8.67 45.77 -2.94
CA ALA A 915 -7.91 46.73 -3.72
C ALA A 915 -8.25 48.18 -3.33
N GLY A 916 -9.53 48.47 -3.06
CA GLY A 916 -9.96 49.79 -2.55
C GLY A 916 -9.45 50.12 -1.15
N SER A 917 -9.25 49.13 -0.27
CA SER A 917 -8.69 49.36 1.06
C SER A 917 -7.17 49.49 1.09
N GLU A 918 -6.45 48.84 0.18
CA GLU A 918 -4.99 48.95 0.05
C GLU A 918 -4.57 50.22 -0.71
N ALA A 919 -5.41 50.76 -1.59
CA ALA A 919 -5.15 52.05 -2.25
C ALA A 919 -5.42 53.28 -1.35
N GLY A 920 -6.05 53.07 -0.19
CA GLY A 920 -6.33 54.12 0.81
C GLY A 920 -5.37 54.14 2.00
N GLN A 921 -4.39 53.22 2.06
CA GLN A 921 -3.27 53.21 3.00
C GLN A 921 -1.99 53.55 2.25
#